data_AF-A0A4S4L6T1-F1
#
_entry.id   AF-A0A4S4L6T1-F1
#
_cell.length_a   1.000
_cell.length_b   1.000
_cell.length_c   1.000
_cell.angle_alpha   90.00
_cell.angle_beta   90.00
_cell.angle_gamma   90.00
#
_symmetry.space_group_name_H-M   'P 1'
#
loop_
_entity.id
_entity.type
_entity.pdbx_description
1 polymer ?
#
loop_
_entity_poly.entity_id
_entity_poly.type
_entity_poly.pdbx_seq_one_letter_code
_entity_poly.pdbx_strand_id
1 'polypeptide(L)'
;MQNLILGASKLRDHDDPVLTPKLLSFLLKDTNRYWNSWIRKSTYNGSWKEAVHRSALALKLLIFEPTGAVIASPTFSLPEYIGGTRNWFSWIRDSSFTLYALIRLGFTQEANAYMEFIFKRLEGRNPDGSLQIVYTIHGGKNLEEMELSHLDGHKGSKPVRIGNGAADHVQLDIYGELYVSCELIQSSYTLYAVAHPETVASMDCIYLGQKYGTPLSYETWVSVRELSFHHAVLKPFFKRAFSATDVIAHRKESDLSIWVAIDRGLRLADKRSLPCPRRNEWLLARDDLYEEIMTHAWNPEKKFFTQSYEDKETLDSAVLIMPLVFFCAASEERFLSTLRQVLKTPERGGLTANNLVYRYDVSKTDDGVGGEEGTFCLCTLWCVEALTRAGQYDKAMLVKATTMFEDFLQYTNHVGLCTEEISAAGEGLGNAVQGFTHVTLISAAYNLSRTLATVGSPRTEGHDQMGDGSGIVHRAAHGYPFFILSLRCRFFSSLLFKFMSVGSQHIYGGLQTAVRLDILIIGGGIGGLAAALCLGEAGHNVTVFEAVRKPREVGAGVQVSPNVSRLLLRWGLGARLHESAVEPEALVFRRYADGEVLGRSRWGSAVVEEHGAPYLHMHRADLHRALLERVRACPRVSFRASARVRSLDPVPRPRVALELVNGQVFEGDLIIGADGVHSLTRQVVCGRADLAQHTGDAAYRAVIPTKEMKKDPDLKSFVDTPELTTWMGPGRHIMTYCIRAKQEFNIVLLHPDEGAEEDYTAEGDTEKMRQDFVDFEPRVQKLLSLVDQTLRWRLVERMPLETWVHPEGRVALLGDACHPMLPYRAQGAAMAIEDAAVLGSLLLHLEEPAHRHLPRLLAAYESLRLRRTSETQETSALNRMRRAMLADAQTEVETQAHTTSRKNVANANQWADRKKNREQYGYDANAVVDAWLAAEGAAELHELSADASTDGETLSSSGSFSSRRGKSFWRWLSGKKVVTDSG
;
A
#
# COMPACT_ATOMS: atom_id res chain seq x y z
N MET A 1 28.59 20.99 -5.02
CA MET A 1 27.28 21.28 -4.38
C MET A 1 26.85 22.73 -4.58
N GLN A 2 27.67 23.73 -4.21
CA GLN A 2 27.36 25.15 -4.47
C GLN A 2 27.11 25.48 -5.95
N ASN A 3 27.94 24.96 -6.87
CA ASN A 3 27.72 25.17 -8.32
C ASN A 3 26.41 24.54 -8.82
N LEU A 4 26.00 23.41 -8.23
CA LEU A 4 24.76 22.71 -8.58
C LEU A 4 23.54 23.46 -8.08
N ILE A 5 23.65 24.04 -6.87
CA ILE A 5 22.64 24.90 -6.25
C ILE A 5 22.48 26.21 -7.05
N LEU A 6 23.58 26.86 -7.43
CA LEU A 6 23.58 28.09 -8.23
C LEU A 6 23.01 27.87 -9.64
N GLY A 7 23.29 26.72 -10.25
CA GLY A 7 22.76 26.37 -11.58
C GLY A 7 21.27 26.02 -11.53
N ALA A 8 20.87 25.12 -10.64
CA ALA A 8 19.48 24.67 -10.54
C ALA A 8 18.53 25.76 -10.02
N SER A 9 19.00 26.68 -9.17
CA SER A 9 18.18 27.82 -8.71
C SER A 9 17.87 28.84 -9.80
N LYS A 10 18.56 28.82 -10.93
CA LYS A 10 18.29 29.69 -12.09
C LYS A 10 17.30 29.08 -13.09
N LEU A 11 17.15 27.76 -13.07
CA LEU A 11 16.31 26.98 -13.99
C LEU A 11 15.01 26.50 -13.34
N ARG A 12 14.77 26.85 -12.07
CA ARG A 12 13.57 26.48 -11.34
C ARG A 12 12.37 27.29 -11.80
N ASP A 13 11.18 26.71 -11.66
CA ASP A 13 9.95 27.48 -11.77
C ASP A 13 9.86 28.49 -10.61
N HIS A 14 9.15 29.59 -10.80
CA HIS A 14 9.01 30.63 -9.78
C HIS A 14 8.34 30.08 -8.51
N ASP A 15 7.46 29.09 -8.68
CA ASP A 15 6.71 28.43 -7.62
C ASP A 15 7.52 27.38 -6.86
N ASP A 16 8.66 26.92 -7.40
CA ASP A 16 9.52 25.95 -6.72
C ASP A 16 10.36 26.59 -5.60
N PRO A 17 10.53 25.96 -4.44
CA PRO A 17 11.36 26.52 -3.38
C PRO A 17 12.83 26.65 -3.81
N VAL A 18 13.51 27.71 -3.34
CA VAL A 18 14.94 27.93 -3.62
C VAL A 18 15.75 26.74 -3.07
N LEU A 19 16.58 26.15 -3.94
CA LEU A 19 17.42 25.00 -3.59
C LEU A 19 18.50 25.39 -2.58
N THR A 20 18.24 25.16 -1.29
CA THR A 20 19.26 25.31 -0.23
C THR A 20 20.04 23.99 -0.06
N PRO A 21 21.28 24.02 0.49
CA PRO A 21 22.01 22.78 0.82
C PRO A 21 21.21 21.85 1.75
N LYS A 22 20.41 22.43 2.66
CA LYS A 22 19.54 21.69 3.58
C LYS A 22 18.38 21.01 2.84
N LEU A 23 17.69 21.74 1.96
CA LEU A 23 16.63 21.18 1.11
C LEU A 23 17.17 20.09 0.20
N LEU A 24 18.31 20.32 -0.45
CA LEU A 24 18.97 19.33 -1.31
C LEU A 24 19.32 18.05 -0.53
N SER A 25 19.86 18.18 0.69
CA SER A 25 20.14 17.01 1.53
C SER A 25 18.86 16.28 1.96
N PHE A 26 17.76 17.00 2.21
CA PHE A 26 16.48 16.41 2.55
C PHE A 26 15.90 15.64 1.36
N LEU A 27 15.80 16.29 0.19
CA LEU A 27 15.32 15.68 -1.05
C LEU A 27 16.12 14.42 -1.39
N LEU A 28 17.46 14.48 -1.33
CA LEU A 28 18.30 13.31 -1.59
C LEU A 28 18.02 12.16 -0.60
N LYS A 29 17.83 12.46 0.70
CA LYS A 29 17.51 11.44 1.71
C LYS A 29 16.12 10.85 1.49
N ASP A 30 15.15 11.68 1.13
CA ASP A 30 13.77 11.27 0.91
C ASP A 30 13.62 10.45 -0.37
N THR A 31 14.21 10.90 -1.49
CA THR A 31 14.33 10.13 -2.73
C THR A 31 14.99 8.78 -2.47
N ASN A 32 16.12 8.75 -1.75
CA ASN A 32 16.77 7.48 -1.40
C ASN A 32 15.87 6.60 -0.54
N ARG A 33 15.14 7.15 0.43
CA ARG A 33 14.23 6.38 1.28
C ARG A 33 13.09 5.79 0.47
N TYR A 34 12.49 6.58 -0.43
CA TYR A 34 11.43 6.16 -1.33
C TYR A 34 11.89 4.96 -2.18
N TRP A 35 12.98 5.11 -2.94
CA TRP A 35 13.47 4.06 -3.84
C TRP A 35 13.93 2.81 -3.10
N ASN A 36 14.60 2.96 -1.95
CA ASN A 36 15.00 1.81 -1.13
C ASN A 36 13.80 1.10 -0.50
N SER A 37 12.81 1.84 -0.01
CA SER A 37 11.57 1.27 0.53
C SER A 37 10.79 0.54 -0.56
N TRP A 38 10.72 1.13 -1.75
CA TRP A 38 10.07 0.56 -2.91
C TRP A 38 10.75 -0.75 -3.32
N ILE A 39 12.04 -0.75 -3.67
CA ILE A 39 12.71 -1.95 -4.17
C ILE A 39 12.78 -3.09 -3.14
N ARG A 40 12.74 -2.78 -1.83
CA ARG A 40 12.68 -3.80 -0.75
C ARG A 40 11.42 -4.66 -0.78
N LYS A 41 10.36 -4.24 -1.48
CA LYS A 41 9.14 -5.04 -1.69
C LYS A 41 9.34 -6.15 -2.72
N SER A 42 10.43 -6.12 -3.50
CA SER A 42 10.76 -7.15 -4.48
C SER A 42 10.83 -8.54 -3.82
N THR A 43 10.10 -9.50 -4.39
CA THR A 43 10.06 -10.89 -3.93
C THR A 43 11.18 -11.75 -4.52
N TYR A 44 12.00 -11.19 -5.43
CA TYR A 44 13.05 -11.93 -6.12
C TYR A 44 14.27 -12.19 -5.22
N ASN A 45 14.60 -13.47 -5.06
CA ASN A 45 15.74 -13.95 -4.27
C ASN A 45 16.73 -14.81 -5.09
N GLY A 46 16.66 -14.77 -6.42
CA GLY A 46 17.55 -15.52 -7.32
C GLY A 46 18.95 -14.91 -7.46
N SER A 47 19.82 -15.59 -8.20
CA SER A 47 21.26 -15.28 -8.29
C SER A 47 21.56 -13.89 -8.86
N TRP A 48 20.76 -13.42 -9.82
CA TRP A 48 20.98 -12.13 -10.51
C TRP A 48 20.22 -10.95 -9.90
N LYS A 49 20.23 -10.86 -8.56
CA LYS A 49 19.42 -9.86 -7.82
C LYS A 49 19.68 -8.43 -8.24
N GLU A 50 20.94 -8.08 -8.48
CA GLU A 50 21.32 -6.71 -8.85
C GLU A 50 20.78 -6.31 -10.22
N ALA A 51 20.92 -7.16 -11.24
CA ALA A 51 20.39 -6.93 -12.58
C ALA A 51 18.85 -6.84 -12.61
N VAL A 52 18.18 -7.71 -11.85
CA VAL A 52 16.72 -7.70 -11.71
C VAL A 52 16.25 -6.43 -11.00
N HIS A 53 16.91 -6.04 -9.90
CA HIS A 53 16.54 -4.83 -9.17
C HIS A 53 16.80 -3.57 -10.00
N ARG A 54 17.90 -3.52 -10.75
CA ARG A 54 18.20 -2.40 -11.67
C ARG A 54 17.13 -2.28 -12.75
N SER A 55 16.75 -3.41 -13.36
CA SER A 55 15.70 -3.46 -14.37
C SER A 55 14.34 -3.03 -13.79
N ALA A 56 14.00 -3.46 -12.58
CA ALA A 56 12.78 -3.04 -11.90
C ALA A 56 12.74 -1.52 -11.64
N LEU A 57 13.86 -0.94 -11.21
CA LEU A 57 13.99 0.52 -11.04
C LEU A 57 13.82 1.26 -12.36
N ALA A 58 14.43 0.75 -13.44
CA ALA A 58 14.29 1.31 -14.78
C ALA A 58 12.82 1.31 -15.24
N LEU A 59 12.12 0.17 -15.12
CA LEU A 59 10.70 0.06 -15.45
C LEU A 59 9.83 1.00 -14.60
N LYS A 60 10.16 1.17 -13.31
CA LYS A 60 9.45 2.11 -12.45
C LYS A 60 9.64 3.57 -12.86
N LEU A 61 10.84 3.94 -13.33
CA LEU A 61 11.12 5.27 -13.87
C LEU A 61 10.42 5.55 -15.21
N LEU A 62 10.06 4.50 -15.94
CA LEU A 62 9.28 4.60 -17.17
C LEU A 62 7.77 4.76 -16.92
N ILE A 63 7.30 4.67 -15.67
CA ILE A 63 5.89 4.89 -15.33
C ILE A 63 5.65 6.37 -15.05
N PHE A 64 4.75 6.98 -15.82
CA PHE A 64 4.25 8.32 -15.56
C PHE A 64 3.23 8.28 -14.42
N GLU A 65 3.66 8.72 -13.23
CA GLU A 65 2.91 8.59 -11.97
C GLU A 65 1.47 9.11 -12.01
N PRO A 66 1.16 10.28 -12.61
CA PRO A 66 -0.19 10.85 -12.54
C PRO A 66 -1.27 10.03 -13.25
N THR A 67 -0.91 9.29 -14.31
CA THR A 67 -1.87 8.50 -15.09
C THR A 67 -1.61 7.01 -15.01
N GLY A 68 -0.43 6.57 -14.57
CA GLY A 68 0.01 5.19 -14.64
C GLY A 68 0.50 4.74 -16.01
N ALA A 69 0.55 5.63 -17.02
CA ALA A 69 1.03 5.28 -18.36
C ALA A 69 2.49 4.82 -18.33
N VAL A 70 2.81 3.75 -19.07
CA VAL A 70 4.17 3.20 -19.18
C VAL A 70 4.80 3.67 -20.48
N ILE A 71 5.95 4.33 -20.38
CA ILE A 71 6.73 4.78 -21.53
C ILE A 71 7.63 3.62 -21.99
N ALA A 72 7.55 3.23 -23.26
CA ALA A 72 8.36 2.14 -23.83
C ALA A 72 9.86 2.49 -23.85
N SER A 73 10.17 3.72 -24.26
CA SER A 73 11.51 4.29 -24.30
C SER A 73 11.42 5.82 -24.17
N PRO A 74 12.28 6.47 -23.36
CA PRO A 74 12.27 7.91 -23.16
C PRO A 74 13.16 8.68 -24.16
N THR A 75 13.91 8.00 -25.04
CA THR A 75 14.84 8.65 -25.97
C THR A 75 14.31 8.80 -27.38
N PHE A 76 14.63 9.96 -27.97
CA PHE A 76 14.34 10.32 -29.36
C PHE A 76 15.56 10.16 -30.28
N SER A 77 16.62 9.46 -29.86
CA SER A 77 17.97 9.84 -30.31
C SER A 77 18.99 8.73 -30.60
N LEU A 78 18.75 7.46 -30.27
CA LEU A 78 19.66 6.39 -30.70
C LEU A 78 19.06 5.72 -31.95
N PRO A 79 19.64 5.98 -33.14
CA PRO A 79 19.16 5.34 -34.34
C PRO A 79 19.48 3.85 -34.30
N GLU A 80 18.67 3.06 -34.99
CA GLU A 80 18.82 1.62 -35.21
C GLU A 80 20.21 1.26 -35.78
N TYR A 81 20.77 2.15 -36.60
CA TYR A 81 22.19 2.19 -36.93
C TYR A 81 22.68 3.64 -36.97
N ILE A 82 23.97 3.91 -36.76
CA ILE A 82 24.52 5.28 -36.77
C ILE A 82 24.30 5.91 -38.15
N GLY A 83 23.44 6.95 -38.22
CA GLY A 83 22.99 7.58 -39.47
C GLY A 83 21.55 7.25 -39.90
N GLY A 84 20.84 6.37 -39.18
CA GLY A 84 19.45 5.98 -39.46
C GLY A 84 18.39 7.02 -39.07
N THR A 85 17.15 6.80 -39.48
CA THR A 85 16.08 7.83 -39.50
C THR A 85 14.97 7.69 -38.43
N ARG A 86 14.90 6.60 -37.64
CA ARG A 86 13.73 6.28 -36.78
C ARG A 86 14.02 6.31 -35.26
N ASN A 87 13.08 6.83 -34.46
CA ASN A 87 13.10 6.87 -32.98
C ASN A 87 11.66 6.77 -32.41
N TRP A 88 11.40 6.01 -31.32
CA TRP A 88 10.03 5.57 -30.97
C TRP A 88 9.55 5.89 -29.53
N PHE A 89 8.23 5.75 -29.33
CA PHE A 89 7.46 6.16 -28.14
C PHE A 89 6.62 5.01 -27.53
N SER A 90 5.98 5.30 -26.38
CA SER A 90 5.07 4.47 -25.57
C SER A 90 4.09 3.53 -26.30
N TRP A 91 4.38 2.23 -26.32
CA TRP A 91 3.58 1.16 -26.93
C TRP A 91 2.67 0.44 -25.92
N ILE A 92 1.45 0.06 -26.33
CA ILE A 92 0.53 -0.76 -25.50
C ILE A 92 1.12 -2.13 -25.17
N ARG A 93 1.84 -2.72 -26.13
CA ARG A 93 2.58 -3.96 -25.99
C ARG A 93 3.57 -3.91 -24.83
N ASP A 94 4.53 -2.99 -24.93
CA ASP A 94 5.64 -2.84 -24.00
C ASP A 94 5.15 -2.56 -22.58
N SER A 95 4.05 -1.82 -22.50
CA SER A 95 3.37 -1.53 -21.26
C SER A 95 2.73 -2.77 -20.61
N SER A 96 2.07 -3.62 -21.40
CA SER A 96 1.45 -4.89 -20.96
C SER A 96 2.48 -5.86 -20.36
N PHE A 97 3.63 -5.98 -21.01
CA PHE A 97 4.76 -6.78 -20.52
C PHE A 97 5.41 -6.17 -19.27
N THR A 98 5.47 -4.84 -19.16
CA THR A 98 5.98 -4.15 -17.97
C THR A 98 5.18 -4.49 -16.72
N LEU A 99 3.84 -4.63 -16.84
CA LEU A 99 3.00 -5.07 -15.73
C LEU A 99 3.35 -6.49 -15.29
N TYR A 100 3.55 -7.40 -16.23
CA TYR A 100 3.89 -8.79 -15.92
C TYR A 100 5.17 -8.87 -15.08
N ALA A 101 6.21 -8.13 -15.47
CA ALA A 101 7.45 -8.05 -14.72
C ALA A 101 7.25 -7.47 -13.31
N LEU A 102 6.51 -6.37 -13.19
CA LEU A 102 6.25 -5.71 -11.91
C LEU A 102 5.43 -6.59 -10.96
N ILE A 103 4.35 -7.20 -11.44
CA ILE A 103 3.50 -8.12 -10.66
C ILE A 103 4.32 -9.33 -10.20
N ARG A 104 5.15 -9.91 -11.07
CA ARG A 104 6.03 -11.05 -10.74
C ARG A 104 7.06 -10.71 -9.68
N LEU A 105 7.48 -9.44 -9.60
CA LEU A 105 8.36 -8.95 -8.54
C LEU A 105 7.60 -8.55 -7.26
N GLY A 106 6.26 -8.49 -7.27
CA GLY A 106 5.42 -8.12 -6.12
C GLY A 106 5.00 -6.65 -6.09
N PHE A 107 5.18 -5.91 -7.19
CA PHE A 107 4.76 -4.52 -7.35
C PHE A 107 3.36 -4.44 -7.99
N THR A 108 2.34 -4.26 -7.15
CA THR A 108 0.93 -4.37 -7.57
C THR A 108 0.23 -3.02 -7.71
N GLN A 109 0.74 -1.98 -7.04
CA GLN A 109 0.18 -0.62 -7.10
C GLN A 109 0.35 -0.02 -8.50
N GLU A 110 1.56 -0.13 -9.06
CA GLU A 110 1.89 0.31 -10.41
C GLU A 110 1.05 -0.43 -11.46
N ALA A 111 0.84 -1.73 -11.24
CA ALA A 111 0.05 -2.54 -12.15
C ALA A 111 -1.42 -2.08 -12.19
N ASN A 112 -2.01 -1.77 -11.04
CA ASN A 112 -3.38 -1.29 -10.96
C ASN A 112 -3.56 0.10 -11.61
N ALA A 113 -2.61 1.02 -11.40
CA ALA A 113 -2.66 2.36 -12.00
C ALA A 113 -2.65 2.32 -13.54
N TYR A 114 -1.80 1.49 -14.14
CA TYR A 114 -1.79 1.32 -15.60
C TYR A 114 -3.05 0.64 -16.13
N MET A 115 -3.64 -0.30 -15.39
CA MET A 115 -4.90 -0.94 -15.80
C MET A 115 -6.04 0.08 -15.86
N GLU A 116 -6.12 1.00 -14.91
CA GLU A 116 -7.06 2.12 -14.96
C GLU A 116 -6.83 2.99 -16.20
N PHE A 117 -5.57 3.27 -16.54
CA PHE A 117 -5.19 4.00 -17.75
C PHE A 117 -5.72 3.33 -19.03
N ILE A 118 -5.47 2.03 -19.22
CA ILE A 118 -5.88 1.28 -20.40
C ILE A 118 -7.39 1.05 -20.45
N PHE A 119 -8.05 0.72 -19.34
CA PHE A 119 -9.50 0.56 -19.33
C PHE A 119 -10.21 1.84 -19.71
N LYS A 120 -9.69 3.00 -19.31
CA LYS A 120 -10.21 4.29 -19.77
C LYS A 120 -10.03 4.51 -21.28
N ARG A 121 -9.09 3.82 -21.95
CA ARG A 121 -8.95 3.85 -23.42
C ARG A 121 -9.93 2.90 -24.11
N LEU A 122 -10.36 1.83 -23.46
CA LEU A 122 -11.39 0.92 -23.98
C LEU A 122 -12.76 1.61 -24.17
N GLU A 123 -13.02 2.69 -23.43
CA GLU A 123 -14.21 3.53 -23.56
C GLU A 123 -14.12 4.50 -24.76
N GLY A 124 -12.91 4.81 -25.22
CA GLY A 124 -12.63 5.80 -26.29
C GLY A 124 -12.10 5.18 -27.58
N ARG A 125 -12.73 4.09 -28.06
CA ARG A 125 -12.32 3.36 -29.27
C ARG A 125 -12.40 4.21 -30.53
N ASN A 126 -11.76 3.73 -31.59
CA ASN A 126 -11.96 4.26 -32.93
C ASN A 126 -13.36 3.88 -33.46
N PRO A 127 -13.91 4.60 -34.46
CA PRO A 127 -15.25 4.35 -35.00
C PRO A 127 -15.45 2.93 -35.56
N ASP A 128 -14.37 2.27 -35.98
CA ASP A 128 -14.31 0.89 -36.46
C ASP A 128 -14.22 -0.16 -35.33
N GLY A 129 -14.16 0.29 -34.07
CA GLY A 129 -14.03 -0.56 -32.88
C GLY A 129 -12.58 -0.92 -32.51
N SER A 130 -11.57 -0.48 -33.27
CA SER A 130 -10.15 -0.73 -32.98
C SER A 130 -9.60 0.15 -31.86
N LEU A 131 -8.49 -0.28 -31.26
CA LEU A 131 -7.64 0.56 -30.41
C LEU A 131 -6.50 1.13 -31.24
N GLN A 132 -6.06 2.33 -30.86
CA GLN A 132 -4.82 2.89 -31.43
C GLN A 132 -3.63 2.17 -30.79
N ILE A 133 -2.55 1.97 -31.54
CA ILE A 133 -1.37 1.22 -31.08
C ILE A 133 -0.59 1.97 -29.99
N VAL A 134 -0.57 3.30 -30.09
CA VAL A 134 0.25 4.20 -29.28
C VAL A 134 -0.63 5.35 -28.78
N TYR A 135 -0.44 5.73 -27.52
CA TYR A 135 -1.13 6.86 -26.90
C TYR A 135 -0.12 7.81 -26.26
N THR A 136 -0.49 9.09 -26.11
CA THR A 136 0.29 9.99 -25.25
C THR A 136 0.20 9.55 -23.79
N ILE A 137 1.10 10.04 -22.93
CA ILE A 137 1.07 9.75 -21.48
C ILE A 137 -0.22 10.22 -20.78
N HIS A 138 -1.00 11.10 -21.43
CA HIS A 138 -2.32 11.56 -20.97
C HIS A 138 -3.50 10.84 -21.66
N GLY A 139 -3.21 9.86 -22.52
CA GLY A 139 -4.20 9.07 -23.25
C GLY A 139 -4.72 9.73 -24.53
N GLY A 140 -4.07 10.78 -25.03
CA GLY A 140 -4.41 11.44 -26.29
C GLY A 140 -4.05 10.58 -27.50
N LYS A 141 -4.77 10.80 -28.61
CA LYS A 141 -4.61 10.07 -29.89
C LYS A 141 -3.73 10.78 -30.92
N ASN A 142 -3.50 12.08 -30.74
CA ASN A 142 -2.73 12.88 -31.69
C ASN A 142 -1.23 12.72 -31.43
N LEU A 143 -0.51 12.15 -32.40
CA LEU A 143 0.92 11.82 -32.34
C LEU A 143 1.62 12.18 -33.68
N GLU A 144 1.27 13.33 -34.27
CA GLU A 144 1.87 13.79 -35.53
C GLU A 144 3.40 13.75 -35.48
N GLU A 145 4.02 13.06 -36.44
CA GLU A 145 5.46 12.97 -36.59
C GLU A 145 6.00 14.25 -37.24
N MET A 146 7.04 14.83 -36.64
CA MET A 146 7.63 16.08 -37.05
C MET A 146 9.16 16.03 -36.92
N GLU A 147 9.84 16.55 -37.95
CA GLU A 147 11.30 16.62 -38.00
C GLU A 147 11.83 17.87 -37.31
N LEU A 148 12.81 17.70 -36.43
CA LEU A 148 13.53 18.75 -35.73
C LEU A 148 14.88 19.01 -36.40
N SER A 149 14.86 19.72 -37.53
CA SER A 149 16.06 20.04 -38.33
C SER A 149 17.11 20.89 -37.60
N HIS A 150 16.73 21.53 -36.49
CA HIS A 150 17.59 22.36 -35.65
C HIS A 150 18.37 21.60 -34.58
N LEU A 151 18.15 20.28 -34.43
CA LEU A 151 18.86 19.43 -33.48
C LEU A 151 19.77 18.44 -34.22
N ASP A 152 20.94 18.19 -33.63
CA ASP A 152 21.82 17.09 -34.03
C ASP A 152 21.50 15.86 -33.18
N GLY A 153 21.22 14.71 -33.82
CA GLY A 153 20.99 13.44 -33.13
C GLY A 153 22.28 12.81 -32.58
N HIS A 154 22.17 11.64 -31.95
CA HIS A 154 23.34 10.94 -31.42
C HIS A 154 24.38 10.67 -32.50
N LYS A 155 25.66 10.92 -32.19
CA LYS A 155 26.79 10.84 -33.13
C LYS A 155 26.57 11.62 -34.45
N GLY A 156 25.76 12.69 -34.43
CA GLY A 156 25.48 13.54 -35.60
C GLY A 156 24.38 13.01 -36.53
N SER A 157 23.60 12.02 -36.10
CA SER A 157 22.53 11.41 -36.90
C SER A 157 21.40 12.42 -37.20
N LYS A 158 20.89 12.39 -38.43
CA LYS A 158 19.81 13.27 -38.93
C LYS A 158 18.90 12.50 -39.90
N PRO A 159 17.60 12.80 -39.97
CA PRO A 159 16.86 13.80 -39.20
C PRO A 159 16.53 13.36 -37.75
N VAL A 160 16.46 14.31 -36.82
CA VAL A 160 15.84 14.09 -35.49
C VAL A 160 14.33 14.21 -35.65
N ARG A 161 13.55 13.29 -35.08
CA ARG A 161 12.08 13.27 -35.16
C ARG A 161 11.45 13.24 -33.78
N ILE A 162 10.28 13.87 -33.65
CA ILE A 162 9.37 13.71 -32.51
C ILE A 162 7.97 13.37 -33.03
N GLY A 163 7.12 12.77 -32.19
CA GLY A 163 5.85 12.18 -32.65
C GLY A 163 6.04 10.75 -33.19
N ASN A 164 4.96 10.07 -33.58
CA ASN A 164 5.03 8.65 -33.92
C ASN A 164 4.17 8.31 -35.14
N GLY A 165 4.81 8.13 -36.30
CA GLY A 165 4.14 7.72 -37.54
C GLY A 165 3.49 6.34 -37.50
N ALA A 166 3.81 5.49 -36.52
CA ALA A 166 3.13 4.20 -36.33
C ALA A 166 1.74 4.33 -35.68
N ALA A 167 1.31 5.55 -35.34
CA ALA A 167 -0.04 5.83 -34.83
C ALA A 167 -1.14 5.39 -35.80
N ASP A 168 -0.87 5.41 -37.10
CA ASP A 168 -1.80 5.02 -38.18
C ASP A 168 -1.60 3.57 -38.66
N HIS A 169 -0.62 2.85 -38.12
CA HIS A 169 -0.38 1.46 -38.49
C HIS A 169 -1.47 0.56 -37.91
N VAL A 170 -1.69 -0.60 -38.54
CA VAL A 170 -2.52 -1.68 -38.01
C VAL A 170 -1.62 -2.79 -37.53
N GLN A 171 -1.66 -3.07 -36.22
CA GLN A 171 -0.93 -4.17 -35.59
C GLN A 171 -1.89 -4.98 -34.72
N LEU A 172 -1.93 -6.29 -34.98
CA LEU A 172 -2.89 -7.21 -34.37
C LEU A 172 -2.32 -7.92 -33.12
N ASP A 173 -1.01 -7.85 -32.90
CA ASP A 173 -0.30 -8.43 -31.75
C ASP A 173 -0.69 -7.79 -30.41
N ILE A 174 -1.02 -6.49 -30.41
CA ILE A 174 -1.45 -5.72 -29.22
C ILE A 174 -2.61 -6.37 -28.46
N TYR A 175 -3.49 -7.12 -29.15
CA TYR A 175 -4.65 -7.73 -28.55
C TYR A 175 -4.28 -8.98 -27.73
N GLY A 176 -3.33 -9.79 -28.21
CA GLY A 176 -2.82 -10.94 -27.44
C GLY A 176 -2.25 -10.52 -26.10
N GLU A 177 -1.52 -9.41 -26.09
CA GLU A 177 -0.79 -8.90 -24.93
C GLU A 177 -1.71 -8.22 -23.91
N LEU A 178 -2.73 -7.51 -24.39
CA LEU A 178 -3.81 -6.97 -23.56
C LEU A 178 -4.56 -8.10 -22.84
N TYR A 179 -4.82 -9.21 -23.52
CA TYR A 179 -5.49 -10.37 -22.95
C TYR A 179 -4.63 -11.17 -21.98
N VAL A 180 -3.33 -11.32 -22.25
CA VAL A 180 -2.36 -11.87 -21.29
C VAL A 180 -2.38 -11.04 -20.00
N SER A 181 -2.35 -9.71 -20.11
CA SER A 181 -2.45 -8.81 -18.95
C SER A 181 -3.76 -8.99 -18.17
N CYS A 182 -4.88 -9.17 -18.87
CA CYS A 182 -6.20 -9.40 -18.25
C CYS A 182 -6.32 -10.78 -17.57
N GLU A 183 -5.80 -11.85 -18.19
CA GLU A 183 -5.82 -13.21 -17.62
C GLU A 183 -4.92 -13.32 -16.39
N LEU A 184 -3.72 -12.76 -16.43
CA LEU A 184 -2.73 -12.80 -15.35
C LEU A 184 -3.27 -12.19 -14.04
N ILE A 185 -4.06 -11.12 -14.13
CA ILE A 185 -4.67 -10.46 -12.97
C ILE A 185 -5.92 -11.22 -12.50
N GLN A 186 -6.63 -11.91 -13.39
CA GLN A 186 -7.93 -12.52 -13.10
C GLN A 186 -7.86 -14.01 -12.74
N SER A 187 -6.71 -14.66 -12.87
CA SER A 187 -6.47 -16.07 -12.52
C SER A 187 -6.57 -16.42 -11.02
N SER A 188 -7.44 -15.73 -10.30
CA SER A 188 -7.27 -15.37 -8.89
C SER A 188 -8.42 -15.85 -7.99
N TYR A 189 -9.44 -16.52 -8.55
CA TYR A 189 -10.59 -17.02 -7.78
C TYR A 189 -11.11 -18.33 -8.39
N THR A 190 -10.91 -19.47 -7.70
CA THR A 190 -11.85 -20.62 -7.46
C THR A 190 -11.06 -21.84 -6.94
N LEU A 191 -11.64 -22.57 -5.97
CA LEU A 191 -11.07 -23.67 -5.16
C LEU A 191 -11.30 -25.08 -5.78
N TYR A 192 -10.39 -26.01 -5.44
CA TYR A 192 -10.46 -27.49 -5.46
C TYR A 192 -10.68 -28.25 -6.79
N ALA A 193 -9.63 -28.95 -7.27
CA ALA A 193 -9.73 -30.27 -7.91
C ALA A 193 -8.36 -31.01 -7.92
N VAL A 194 -8.26 -32.04 -7.08
CA VAL A 194 -7.63 -33.36 -7.23
C VAL A 194 -6.29 -33.51 -7.99
N ALA A 195 -5.28 -34.01 -7.26
CA ALA A 195 -4.11 -34.85 -7.60
C ALA A 195 -3.49 -34.76 -9.02
N HIS A 196 -2.16 -34.57 -9.11
CA HIS A 196 -1.18 -35.29 -9.97
C HIS A 196 0.20 -34.57 -9.88
N PRO A 197 1.35 -35.26 -9.67
CA PRO A 197 2.65 -34.60 -9.39
C PRO A 197 3.47 -34.05 -10.58
N GLU A 198 2.92 -33.89 -11.79
CA GLU A 198 3.73 -33.52 -12.98
C GLU A 198 3.47 -32.11 -13.56
N THR A 199 2.77 -31.23 -12.83
CA THR A 199 2.31 -29.92 -13.36
C THR A 199 2.97 -28.71 -12.68
N VAL A 200 4.30 -28.73 -12.47
CA VAL A 200 5.00 -27.71 -11.64
C VAL A 200 5.48 -26.47 -12.43
N ALA A 201 5.07 -26.29 -13.69
CA ALA A 201 5.35 -25.05 -14.44
C ALA A 201 4.17 -24.04 -14.47
N SER A 202 2.99 -24.39 -13.93
CA SER A 202 1.75 -23.59 -14.07
C SER A 202 1.19 -23.00 -12.77
N MET A 203 1.80 -23.24 -11.60
CA MET A 203 1.27 -22.74 -10.31
C MET A 203 1.66 -21.30 -9.96
N ASP A 204 2.78 -20.76 -10.47
CA ASP A 204 3.23 -19.42 -10.08
C ASP A 204 2.39 -18.29 -10.71
N CYS A 205 1.81 -18.52 -11.90
CA CYS A 205 0.91 -17.56 -12.55
C CYS A 205 -0.52 -17.55 -11.93
N ILE A 206 -0.89 -18.60 -11.20
CA ILE A 206 -2.18 -18.69 -10.49
C ILE A 206 -2.08 -18.06 -9.09
N TYR A 207 -0.89 -18.07 -8.48
CA TYR A 207 -0.64 -17.48 -7.16
C TYR A 207 -0.44 -15.95 -7.19
N LEU A 208 0.18 -15.41 -8.25
CA LEU A 208 0.51 -13.97 -8.32
C LEU A 208 -0.70 -13.07 -8.61
N GLY A 209 -1.70 -13.56 -9.35
CA GLY A 209 -3.00 -12.88 -9.50
C GLY A 209 -3.87 -12.97 -8.23
N GLN A 210 -3.69 -14.02 -7.42
CA GLN A 210 -4.59 -14.45 -6.33
C GLN A 210 -4.82 -13.43 -5.20
N LYS A 211 -4.12 -12.28 -5.18
CA LYS A 211 -4.08 -11.42 -3.98
C LYS A 211 -4.25 -9.90 -4.20
N TYR A 212 -4.16 -9.35 -5.43
CA TYR A 212 -3.85 -7.90 -5.55
C TYR A 212 -4.55 -7.06 -6.64
N GLY A 213 -5.49 -7.59 -7.43
CA GLY A 213 -6.18 -6.84 -8.51
C GLY A 213 -7.71 -6.71 -8.33
N THR A 214 -8.28 -5.61 -8.82
CA THR A 214 -9.74 -5.38 -8.84
C THR A 214 -10.42 -6.36 -9.82
N PRO A 215 -11.53 -7.04 -9.46
CA PRO A 215 -12.27 -7.89 -10.38
C PRO A 215 -12.79 -7.13 -11.61
N LEU A 216 -12.78 -7.76 -12.79
CA LEU A 216 -13.39 -7.18 -14.00
C LEU A 216 -14.88 -6.93 -13.76
N SER A 217 -15.34 -5.71 -14.07
CA SER A 217 -16.78 -5.43 -14.10
C SER A 217 -17.43 -6.12 -15.29
N TYR A 218 -18.75 -6.31 -15.25
CA TYR A 218 -19.50 -6.82 -16.39
C TYR A 218 -19.31 -5.94 -17.63
N GLU A 219 -19.28 -4.62 -17.47
CA GLU A 219 -19.09 -3.65 -18.56
C GLU A 219 -17.69 -3.76 -19.19
N THR A 220 -16.66 -3.95 -18.36
CA THR A 220 -15.29 -4.18 -18.84
C THR A 220 -15.18 -5.52 -19.54
N TRP A 221 -15.82 -6.58 -19.02
CA TRP A 221 -15.83 -7.88 -19.69
C TRP A 221 -16.54 -7.83 -21.05
N VAL A 222 -17.70 -7.17 -21.14
CA VAL A 222 -18.39 -6.96 -22.43
C VAL A 222 -17.46 -6.21 -23.37
N SER A 223 -16.84 -5.12 -22.91
CA SER A 223 -15.88 -4.36 -23.70
C SER A 223 -14.74 -5.21 -24.25
N VAL A 224 -14.08 -5.99 -23.39
CA VAL A 224 -12.96 -6.88 -23.75
C VAL A 224 -13.45 -7.95 -24.73
N ARG A 225 -14.57 -8.62 -24.45
CA ARG A 225 -15.15 -9.67 -25.29
C ARG A 225 -15.54 -9.18 -26.69
N GLU A 226 -16.16 -8.00 -26.80
CA GLU A 226 -16.54 -7.43 -28.11
C GLU A 226 -15.30 -7.08 -28.96
N LEU A 227 -14.17 -6.71 -28.32
CA LEU A 227 -12.89 -6.48 -28.99
C LEU A 227 -12.31 -7.75 -29.63
N SER A 228 -12.32 -8.86 -28.88
CA SER A 228 -11.93 -10.17 -29.42
C SER A 228 -12.87 -10.66 -30.50
N PHE A 229 -14.15 -10.36 -30.38
CA PHE A 229 -15.13 -10.74 -31.39
C PHE A 229 -14.91 -10.00 -32.71
N HIS A 230 -14.73 -8.67 -32.68
CA HIS A 230 -14.47 -7.86 -33.88
C HIS A 230 -13.24 -8.36 -34.67
N HIS A 231 -12.20 -8.84 -34.00
CA HIS A 231 -10.96 -9.26 -34.65
C HIS A 231 -10.91 -10.77 -34.98
N ALA A 232 -11.42 -11.64 -34.11
CA ALA A 232 -11.38 -13.09 -34.32
C ALA A 232 -12.38 -13.59 -35.38
N VAL A 233 -13.51 -12.90 -35.58
CA VAL A 233 -14.59 -13.37 -36.47
C VAL A 233 -14.69 -12.61 -37.79
N LEU A 234 -13.99 -11.47 -37.95
CA LEU A 234 -13.90 -10.79 -39.25
C LEU A 234 -12.77 -11.30 -40.16
N LYS A 235 -12.08 -12.41 -39.82
CA LYS A 235 -11.11 -13.06 -40.73
C LYS A 235 -11.65 -13.28 -42.17
N PRO A 236 -12.97 -13.52 -42.42
CA PRO A 236 -13.51 -13.57 -43.79
C PRO A 236 -13.66 -12.20 -44.48
N PHE A 237 -13.83 -11.10 -43.74
CA PHE A 237 -13.97 -9.74 -44.29
C PHE A 237 -12.62 -9.09 -44.61
N PHE A 238 -11.58 -9.38 -43.82
CA PHE A 238 -10.21 -8.93 -44.10
C PHE A 238 -9.60 -9.61 -45.34
N LYS A 239 -10.07 -10.80 -45.73
CA LYS A 239 -9.68 -11.48 -46.98
C LYS A 239 -10.11 -10.75 -48.27
N ARG A 240 -10.99 -9.74 -48.21
CA ARG A 240 -11.61 -9.12 -49.40
C ARG A 240 -11.41 -7.62 -49.55
N ALA A 241 -10.84 -6.93 -48.56
CA ALA A 241 -10.79 -5.45 -48.53
C ALA A 241 -9.43 -4.82 -48.87
N PHE A 242 -8.34 -5.59 -48.98
CA PHE A 242 -7.00 -5.02 -49.21
C PHE A 242 -6.50 -5.40 -50.60
N SER A 243 -6.52 -4.41 -51.51
CA SER A 243 -5.88 -4.51 -52.82
C SER A 243 -4.36 -4.60 -52.67
N ALA A 244 -3.73 -5.17 -53.69
CA ALA A 244 -2.33 -5.59 -53.79
C ALA A 244 -1.23 -4.49 -53.64
N THR A 245 -1.40 -3.53 -52.75
CA THR A 245 -0.47 -2.42 -52.52
C THR A 245 -0.06 -2.22 -51.05
N ASP A 246 -0.69 -2.89 -50.09
CA ASP A 246 -0.32 -2.79 -48.67
C ASP A 246 0.51 -4.01 -48.24
N VAL A 247 1.80 -3.77 -47.96
CA VAL A 247 2.80 -4.77 -47.57
C VAL A 247 2.54 -5.24 -46.13
N ILE A 248 1.49 -6.02 -45.92
CA ILE A 248 1.35 -6.86 -44.72
C ILE A 248 1.38 -8.31 -45.20
N ALA A 249 2.59 -8.83 -45.40
CA ALA A 249 2.79 -10.27 -45.52
C ALA A 249 2.22 -10.98 -44.28
N HIS A 250 1.64 -12.18 -44.42
CA HIS A 250 1.08 -12.96 -43.32
C HIS A 250 2.18 -13.41 -42.35
N ARG A 251 2.60 -12.51 -41.46
CA ARG A 251 3.64 -12.76 -40.45
C ARG A 251 3.05 -13.58 -39.30
N LYS A 252 3.70 -14.70 -38.97
CA LYS A 252 3.23 -15.68 -37.97
C LYS A 252 3.13 -15.16 -36.55
N GLU A 253 3.96 -14.17 -36.21
CA GLU A 253 3.93 -13.50 -34.92
C GLU A 253 2.54 -12.91 -34.63
N SER A 254 1.89 -12.35 -35.65
CA SER A 254 0.53 -11.80 -35.57
C SER A 254 -0.53 -12.88 -35.35
N ASP A 255 -0.45 -14.01 -36.07
CA ASP A 255 -1.41 -15.12 -35.91
C ASP A 255 -1.26 -15.83 -34.55
N LEU A 256 -0.02 -15.98 -34.07
CA LEU A 256 0.27 -16.52 -32.74
C LEU A 256 -0.31 -15.62 -31.64
N SER A 257 -0.15 -14.29 -31.75
CA SER A 257 -0.71 -13.34 -30.77
C SER A 257 -2.24 -13.33 -30.78
N ILE A 258 -2.88 -13.48 -31.94
CA ILE A 258 -4.34 -13.66 -32.04
C ILE A 258 -4.77 -14.98 -31.38
N TRP A 259 -4.05 -16.07 -31.62
CA TRP A 259 -4.30 -17.34 -30.93
C TRP A 259 -4.22 -17.19 -29.41
N VAL A 260 -3.19 -16.49 -28.92
CA VAL A 260 -3.02 -16.19 -27.48
C VAL A 260 -4.22 -15.38 -26.96
N ALA A 261 -4.65 -14.35 -27.68
CA ALA A 261 -5.81 -13.53 -27.28
C ALA A 261 -7.07 -14.37 -27.07
N ILE A 262 -7.36 -15.27 -28.03
CA ILE A 262 -8.55 -16.13 -28.00
C ILE A 262 -8.41 -17.19 -26.90
N ASP A 263 -7.27 -17.88 -26.80
CA ASP A 263 -7.04 -18.89 -25.78
C ASP A 263 -7.14 -18.30 -24.36
N ARG A 264 -6.56 -17.12 -24.12
CA ARG A 264 -6.65 -16.44 -22.81
C ARG A 264 -8.04 -15.91 -22.53
N GLY A 265 -8.72 -15.39 -23.53
CA GLY A 265 -10.11 -14.97 -23.41
C GLY A 265 -11.05 -16.13 -23.05
N LEU A 266 -10.85 -17.32 -23.62
CA LEU A 266 -11.58 -18.54 -23.27
C LEU A 266 -11.28 -18.99 -21.83
N ARG A 267 -10.00 -19.08 -21.45
CA ARG A 267 -9.58 -19.44 -20.09
C ARG A 267 -10.16 -18.47 -19.06
N LEU A 268 -10.17 -17.19 -19.37
CA LEU A 268 -10.74 -16.15 -18.52
C LEU A 268 -12.26 -16.32 -18.36
N ALA A 269 -12.97 -16.57 -19.46
CA ALA A 269 -14.41 -16.80 -19.44
C ALA A 269 -14.78 -18.03 -18.61
N ASP A 270 -14.04 -19.13 -18.76
CA ASP A 270 -14.27 -20.39 -18.04
C ASP A 270 -13.94 -20.26 -16.56
N LYS A 271 -12.79 -19.65 -16.24
CA LYS A 271 -12.31 -19.52 -14.86
C LYS A 271 -13.20 -18.63 -13.99
N ARG A 272 -13.91 -17.67 -14.59
CA ARG A 272 -14.76 -16.70 -13.88
C ARG A 272 -16.25 -16.89 -14.13
N SER A 273 -16.64 -17.93 -14.87
CA SER A 273 -18.02 -18.13 -15.31
C SER A 273 -18.62 -16.90 -15.99
N LEU A 274 -17.81 -16.16 -16.76
CA LEU A 274 -18.24 -14.96 -17.45
C LEU A 274 -19.04 -15.31 -18.72
N PRO A 275 -20.08 -14.55 -19.07
CA PRO A 275 -20.90 -14.85 -20.24
C PRO A 275 -20.11 -14.67 -21.53
N CYS A 276 -19.92 -15.76 -22.26
CA CYS A 276 -19.35 -15.79 -23.60
C CYS A 276 -20.38 -16.40 -24.57
N PRO A 277 -21.33 -15.60 -25.11
CA PRO A 277 -22.40 -16.12 -25.96
C PRO A 277 -21.91 -16.84 -27.23
N ARG A 278 -20.71 -16.48 -27.72
CA ARG A 278 -20.09 -17.00 -28.94
C ARG A 278 -18.93 -17.95 -28.67
N ARG A 279 -18.93 -18.61 -27.50
CA ARG A 279 -17.84 -19.50 -27.05
C ARG A 279 -17.42 -20.53 -28.11
N ASN A 280 -18.37 -21.13 -28.83
CA ASN A 280 -18.07 -22.13 -29.84
C ASN A 280 -17.27 -21.56 -31.02
N GLU A 281 -17.53 -20.31 -31.42
CA GLU A 281 -16.78 -19.67 -32.50
C GLU A 281 -15.34 -19.36 -32.07
N TRP A 282 -15.14 -18.99 -30.81
CA TRP A 282 -13.80 -18.77 -30.26
C TRP A 282 -13.00 -20.07 -30.16
N LEU A 283 -13.64 -21.17 -29.75
CA LEU A 283 -13.01 -22.49 -29.72
C LEU A 283 -12.57 -22.92 -31.13
N LEU A 284 -13.46 -22.80 -32.11
CA LEU A 284 -13.14 -23.11 -33.52
C LEU A 284 -12.00 -22.24 -34.04
N ALA A 285 -12.07 -20.91 -33.86
CA ALA A 285 -11.03 -20.00 -34.33
C ALA A 285 -9.67 -20.25 -33.67
N ARG A 286 -9.63 -20.60 -32.37
CA ARG A 286 -8.40 -20.99 -31.67
C ARG A 286 -7.80 -22.26 -32.26
N ASP A 287 -8.62 -23.29 -32.46
CA ASP A 287 -8.15 -24.58 -32.93
C ASP A 287 -7.70 -24.50 -34.41
N ASP A 288 -8.44 -23.76 -35.24
CA ASP A 288 -8.09 -23.49 -36.63
C ASP A 288 -6.75 -22.74 -36.73
N LEU A 289 -6.53 -21.69 -35.92
CA LEU A 289 -5.27 -20.96 -35.88
C LEU A 289 -4.11 -21.83 -35.40
N TYR A 290 -4.35 -22.71 -34.42
CA TYR A 290 -3.33 -23.64 -33.93
C TYR A 290 -2.86 -24.58 -35.03
N GLU A 291 -3.80 -25.21 -35.73
CA GLU A 291 -3.53 -26.12 -36.85
C GLU A 291 -2.89 -25.36 -38.02
N GLU A 292 -3.37 -24.17 -38.36
CA GLU A 292 -2.82 -23.33 -39.42
C GLU A 292 -1.34 -23.02 -39.17
N ILE A 293 -0.98 -22.58 -37.96
CA ILE A 293 0.41 -22.35 -37.56
C ILE A 293 1.19 -23.67 -37.60
N MET A 294 0.71 -24.74 -36.98
CA MET A 294 1.47 -26.00 -36.90
C MET A 294 1.71 -26.68 -38.25
N THR A 295 0.85 -26.43 -39.24
CA THR A 295 0.93 -27.02 -40.58
C THR A 295 1.61 -26.09 -41.59
N HIS A 296 1.23 -24.82 -41.62
CA HIS A 296 1.73 -23.86 -42.61
C HIS A 296 2.94 -23.07 -42.11
N ALA A 297 3.22 -23.02 -40.80
CA ALA A 297 4.43 -22.34 -40.34
C ALA A 297 5.68 -23.22 -40.33
N TRP A 298 5.50 -24.53 -40.23
CA TRP A 298 6.59 -25.49 -40.14
C TRP A 298 7.16 -25.80 -41.52
N ASN A 299 8.48 -25.71 -41.68
CA ASN A 299 9.17 -26.24 -42.85
C ASN A 299 9.72 -27.64 -42.53
N PRO A 300 9.19 -28.73 -43.12
CA PRO A 300 9.63 -30.10 -42.83
C PRO A 300 11.02 -30.42 -43.40
N GLU A 301 11.46 -29.74 -44.46
CA GLU A 301 12.75 -29.96 -45.10
C GLU A 301 13.87 -29.31 -44.28
N LYS A 302 13.70 -28.03 -43.94
CA LYS A 302 14.67 -27.27 -43.14
C LYS A 302 14.55 -27.50 -41.63
N LYS A 303 13.45 -28.09 -41.18
CA LYS A 303 13.13 -28.41 -39.79
C LYS A 303 13.14 -27.20 -38.84
N PHE A 304 12.51 -26.11 -39.26
CA PHE A 304 12.26 -24.96 -38.38
C PHE A 304 10.94 -24.24 -38.72
N PHE A 305 10.44 -23.44 -37.78
CA PHE A 305 9.34 -22.50 -38.04
C PHE A 305 9.86 -21.25 -38.77
N THR A 306 9.32 -20.98 -39.96
CA THR A 306 9.79 -19.90 -40.85
C THR A 306 9.19 -18.54 -40.48
N GLN A 307 9.51 -17.43 -41.14
CA GLN A 307 8.98 -16.10 -40.81
C GLN A 307 7.50 -15.87 -41.18
N SER A 308 7.09 -16.27 -42.39
CA SER A 308 5.71 -16.14 -42.89
C SER A 308 5.22 -17.45 -43.50
N TYR A 309 3.94 -17.54 -43.87
CA TYR A 309 3.42 -18.75 -44.52
C TYR A 309 3.94 -18.89 -45.96
N GLU A 310 4.19 -17.76 -46.61
CA GLU A 310 4.66 -17.65 -47.98
C GLU A 310 6.18 -17.84 -48.08
N ASP A 311 6.94 -17.30 -47.11
CA ASP A 311 8.39 -17.47 -47.04
C ASP A 311 8.74 -18.69 -46.19
N LYS A 312 9.06 -19.79 -46.87
CA LYS A 312 9.51 -21.04 -46.27
C LYS A 312 11.01 -21.10 -46.00
N GLU A 313 11.76 -20.10 -46.43
CA GLU A 313 13.22 -20.15 -46.47
C GLU A 313 13.86 -19.39 -45.31
N THR A 314 13.19 -18.36 -44.82
CA THR A 314 13.72 -17.45 -43.78
C THR A 314 13.38 -17.90 -42.36
N LEU A 315 14.39 -17.92 -41.51
CA LEU A 315 14.28 -18.18 -40.07
C LEU A 315 14.03 -16.86 -39.33
N ASP A 316 13.13 -16.89 -38.35
CA ASP A 316 12.84 -15.74 -37.48
C ASP A 316 12.97 -16.17 -36.01
N SER A 317 13.74 -15.43 -35.21
CA SER A 317 13.93 -15.73 -33.80
C SER A 317 12.74 -15.29 -32.92
N ALA A 318 11.80 -14.50 -33.43
CA ALA A 318 10.57 -14.15 -32.70
C ALA A 318 9.73 -15.40 -32.34
N VAL A 319 9.84 -16.49 -33.12
CA VAL A 319 9.15 -17.76 -32.84
C VAL A 319 9.59 -18.41 -31.51
N LEU A 320 10.71 -17.98 -30.93
CA LEU A 320 11.16 -18.42 -29.62
C LEU A 320 10.16 -18.10 -28.50
N ILE A 321 9.20 -17.20 -28.72
CA ILE A 321 8.13 -16.88 -27.79
C ILE A 321 7.09 -18.02 -27.66
N MET A 322 7.00 -18.95 -28.62
CA MET A 322 5.99 -20.02 -28.64
C MET A 322 5.86 -20.80 -27.30
N PRO A 323 6.95 -21.34 -26.70
CA PRO A 323 6.86 -22.00 -25.39
C PRO A 323 6.67 -21.05 -24.22
N LEU A 324 6.96 -19.75 -24.37
CA LEU A 324 6.75 -18.74 -23.34
C LEU A 324 5.25 -18.44 -23.19
N VAL A 325 4.51 -18.45 -24.29
CA VAL A 325 3.04 -18.28 -24.30
C VAL A 325 2.26 -19.60 -24.20
N PHE A 326 2.95 -20.72 -24.00
CA PHE A 326 2.36 -22.07 -23.90
C PHE A 326 1.65 -22.54 -25.18
N PHE A 327 2.13 -22.11 -26.35
CA PHE A 327 1.66 -22.61 -27.64
C PHE A 327 2.17 -24.04 -27.90
N CYS A 328 3.46 -24.30 -27.61
CA CYS A 328 4.06 -25.62 -27.72
C CYS A 328 4.93 -25.95 -26.49
N ALA A 329 5.26 -27.23 -26.32
CA ALA A 329 6.18 -27.65 -25.27
C ALA A 329 7.62 -27.30 -25.68
N ALA A 330 8.42 -26.77 -24.75
CA ALA A 330 9.82 -26.46 -25.01
C ALA A 330 10.68 -27.70 -25.34
N SER A 331 10.19 -28.91 -25.00
CA SER A 331 10.82 -30.19 -25.29
C SER A 331 10.35 -30.82 -26.61
N GLU A 332 9.44 -30.18 -27.34
CA GLU A 332 8.92 -30.73 -28.59
C GLU A 332 10.00 -30.68 -29.70
N GLU A 333 10.12 -31.75 -30.49
CA GLU A 333 11.21 -31.87 -31.47
C GLU A 333 11.18 -30.76 -32.53
N ARG A 334 9.99 -30.31 -32.95
CA ARG A 334 9.86 -29.18 -33.89
C ARG A 334 10.43 -27.89 -33.30
N PHE A 335 10.12 -27.61 -32.04
CA PHE A 335 10.64 -26.44 -31.35
C PHE A 335 12.13 -26.56 -31.06
N LEU A 336 12.60 -27.71 -30.54
CA LEU A 336 14.02 -27.95 -30.28
C LEU A 336 14.86 -27.86 -31.55
N SER A 337 14.36 -28.36 -32.68
CA SER A 337 15.02 -28.22 -33.98
C SER A 337 15.13 -26.75 -34.40
N THR A 338 14.06 -25.97 -34.22
CA THR A 338 14.06 -24.52 -34.46
C THR A 338 15.06 -23.80 -33.57
N LEU A 339 15.06 -24.08 -32.26
CA LEU A 339 16.00 -23.51 -31.30
C LEU A 339 17.45 -23.83 -31.67
N ARG A 340 17.76 -25.09 -32.01
CA ARG A 340 19.09 -25.50 -32.48
C ARG A 340 19.50 -24.78 -33.77
N GLN A 341 18.55 -24.49 -34.66
CA GLN A 341 18.82 -23.74 -35.89
C GLN A 341 19.16 -22.27 -35.57
N VAL A 342 18.39 -21.62 -34.68
CA VAL A 342 18.66 -20.23 -34.24
C VAL A 342 20.04 -20.11 -33.61
N LEU A 343 20.47 -21.10 -32.82
CA LEU A 343 21.77 -21.14 -32.14
C LEU A 343 22.98 -21.31 -33.07
N LYS A 344 22.79 -21.63 -34.35
CA LYS A 344 23.88 -21.65 -35.33
C LYS A 344 24.34 -20.22 -35.63
N THR A 345 25.57 -20.09 -36.11
CA THR A 345 26.08 -18.80 -36.56
C THR A 345 25.40 -18.36 -37.87
N PRO A 346 25.33 -17.05 -38.16
CA PRO A 346 24.79 -16.54 -39.42
C PRO A 346 25.40 -17.21 -40.66
N GLU A 347 26.71 -17.50 -40.66
CA GLU A 347 27.39 -18.15 -41.79
C GLU A 347 26.93 -19.60 -42.00
N ARG A 348 26.34 -20.22 -40.97
CA ARG A 348 25.75 -21.57 -41.01
C ARG A 348 24.22 -21.54 -41.15
N GLY A 349 23.66 -20.37 -41.47
CA GLY A 349 22.22 -20.16 -41.63
C GLY A 349 21.43 -20.13 -40.32
N GLY A 350 22.10 -19.83 -39.19
CA GLY A 350 21.43 -19.49 -37.93
C GLY A 350 21.39 -17.99 -37.69
N LEU A 351 21.14 -17.59 -36.44
CA LEU A 351 20.95 -16.18 -36.06
C LEU A 351 21.79 -15.77 -34.85
N THR A 352 22.70 -16.62 -34.35
CA THR A 352 23.44 -16.35 -33.11
C THR A 352 24.90 -15.99 -33.38
N ALA A 353 25.33 -14.80 -32.98
CA ALA A 353 26.72 -14.35 -33.00
C ALA A 353 27.12 -13.82 -31.62
N ASN A 354 28.29 -14.23 -31.11
CA ASN A 354 28.77 -13.82 -29.78
C ASN A 354 27.74 -14.00 -28.64
N ASN A 355 26.96 -15.09 -28.67
CA ASN A 355 25.86 -15.36 -27.73
C ASN A 355 24.71 -14.33 -27.75
N LEU A 356 24.67 -13.46 -28.75
CA LEU A 356 23.58 -12.54 -29.05
C LEU A 356 22.83 -13.03 -30.30
N VAL A 357 21.53 -12.72 -30.39
CA VAL A 357 20.63 -13.29 -31.39
C VAL A 357 20.05 -12.18 -32.27
N TYR A 358 20.23 -12.31 -33.58
CA TYR A 358 19.57 -11.48 -34.59
C TYR A 358 18.09 -11.87 -34.73
N ARG A 359 17.24 -10.93 -35.13
CA ARG A 359 15.81 -11.21 -35.36
C ARG A 359 15.62 -12.11 -36.58
N TYR A 360 16.19 -11.71 -37.71
CA TYR A 360 16.23 -12.44 -38.96
C TYR A 360 17.48 -12.03 -39.76
N ASP A 361 17.67 -12.64 -40.92
CA ASP A 361 18.75 -12.30 -41.84
C ASP A 361 18.30 -11.17 -42.78
N VAL A 362 18.72 -9.94 -42.50
CA VAL A 362 18.39 -8.74 -43.29
C VAL A 362 18.85 -8.82 -44.76
N SER A 363 19.75 -9.75 -45.11
CA SER A 363 20.15 -9.98 -46.51
C SER A 363 19.13 -10.78 -47.31
N LYS A 364 18.19 -11.46 -46.63
CA LYS A 364 17.17 -12.33 -47.24
C LYS A 364 15.78 -11.71 -47.22
N THR A 365 15.53 -10.72 -46.38
CA THR A 365 14.21 -10.11 -46.17
C THR A 365 14.32 -8.59 -46.14
N ASP A 366 13.47 -7.93 -46.92
CA ASP A 366 13.25 -6.48 -46.87
C ASP A 366 12.12 -6.19 -45.88
N ASP A 367 12.44 -5.55 -44.77
CA ASP A 367 11.51 -5.11 -43.73
C ASP A 367 11.08 -3.65 -43.87
N GLY A 368 11.50 -2.98 -44.95
CA GLY A 368 11.19 -1.57 -45.21
C GLY A 368 11.93 -0.59 -44.31
N VAL A 369 13.02 -1.00 -43.65
CA VAL A 369 13.83 -0.15 -42.76
C VAL A 369 15.21 0.14 -43.35
N GLY A 370 15.87 -0.87 -43.94
CA GLY A 370 17.14 -0.75 -44.66
C GLY A 370 18.35 -0.35 -43.79
N GLY A 371 19.39 -1.18 -43.73
CA GLY A 371 20.63 -0.91 -42.99
C GLY A 371 21.33 -2.19 -42.51
N GLU A 372 22.49 -2.06 -41.85
CA GLU A 372 23.07 -3.14 -41.04
C GLU A 372 22.44 -3.08 -39.63
N GLU A 373 21.56 -4.03 -39.29
CA GLU A 373 20.91 -4.13 -37.96
C GLU A 373 21.84 -4.76 -36.92
N GLY A 374 21.62 -4.39 -35.65
CA GLY A 374 22.25 -5.04 -34.51
C GLY A 374 21.58 -6.37 -34.14
N THR A 375 22.18 -7.06 -33.17
CA THR A 375 21.51 -8.17 -32.51
C THR A 375 20.41 -7.64 -31.59
N PHE A 376 19.24 -8.28 -31.59
CA PHE A 376 18.08 -7.80 -30.89
C PHE A 376 18.09 -8.33 -29.44
N CYS A 377 18.12 -7.42 -28.45
CA CYS A 377 18.26 -7.80 -27.05
C CYS A 377 17.10 -8.70 -26.58
N LEU A 378 15.89 -8.41 -27.03
CA LEU A 378 14.70 -9.20 -26.74
C LEU A 378 14.82 -10.64 -27.25
N CYS A 379 15.22 -10.84 -28.51
CA CYS A 379 15.40 -12.17 -29.10
C CYS A 379 16.48 -12.97 -28.37
N THR A 380 17.54 -12.29 -27.92
CA THR A 380 18.59 -12.91 -27.11
C THR A 380 18.04 -13.42 -25.79
N LEU A 381 17.25 -12.61 -25.08
CA LEU A 381 16.67 -12.98 -23.79
C LEU A 381 15.54 -14.03 -23.92
N TRP A 382 14.77 -14.01 -25.01
CA TRP A 382 13.85 -15.10 -25.34
C TRP A 382 14.58 -16.40 -25.64
N CYS A 383 15.73 -16.34 -26.31
CA CYS A 383 16.58 -17.51 -26.51
C CYS A 383 17.07 -18.09 -25.18
N VAL A 384 17.52 -17.22 -24.25
CA VAL A 384 17.89 -17.64 -22.89
C VAL A 384 16.71 -18.31 -22.18
N GLU A 385 15.51 -17.74 -22.24
CA GLU A 385 14.33 -18.33 -21.58
C GLU A 385 13.90 -19.65 -22.24
N ALA A 386 13.92 -19.73 -23.58
CA ALA A 386 13.63 -20.96 -24.32
C ALA A 386 14.64 -22.07 -23.98
N LEU A 387 15.94 -21.76 -23.96
CA LEU A 387 16.99 -22.66 -23.51
C LEU A 387 16.81 -23.09 -22.05
N THR A 388 16.38 -22.18 -21.18
CA THR A 388 16.11 -22.48 -19.77
C THR A 388 14.98 -23.51 -19.64
N ARG A 389 13.90 -23.35 -20.41
CA ARG A 389 12.74 -24.26 -20.39
C ARG A 389 13.07 -25.62 -20.98
N ALA A 390 13.78 -25.65 -22.12
CA ALA A 390 14.32 -26.90 -22.67
C ALA A 390 15.35 -27.54 -21.72
N GLY A 391 16.09 -26.70 -20.99
CA GLY A 391 17.11 -27.05 -20.01
C GLY A 391 16.60 -27.79 -18.77
N GLN A 392 15.28 -27.80 -18.55
CA GLN A 392 14.65 -28.66 -17.55
C GLN A 392 14.82 -30.15 -17.88
N TYR A 393 14.94 -30.47 -19.18
CA TYR A 393 15.08 -31.82 -19.69
C TYR A 393 16.51 -32.10 -20.21
N ASP A 394 17.19 -31.08 -20.75
CA ASP A 394 18.57 -31.17 -21.25
C ASP A 394 19.53 -30.23 -20.51
N LYS A 395 20.35 -30.77 -19.61
CA LYS A 395 21.31 -29.98 -18.82
C LYS A 395 22.28 -29.16 -19.66
N ALA A 396 22.62 -29.59 -20.89
CA ALA A 396 23.53 -28.84 -21.75
C ALA A 396 22.91 -27.50 -22.19
N MET A 397 21.60 -27.49 -22.45
CA MET A 397 20.87 -26.26 -22.80
C MET A 397 20.78 -25.31 -21.61
N LEU A 398 20.65 -25.82 -20.38
CA LEU A 398 20.64 -25.00 -19.18
C LEU A 398 21.99 -24.31 -18.92
N VAL A 399 23.10 -25.02 -19.15
CA VAL A 399 24.45 -24.42 -19.09
C VAL A 399 24.59 -23.32 -20.13
N LYS A 400 24.15 -23.59 -21.38
CA LYS A 400 24.17 -22.58 -22.45
C LYS A 400 23.32 -21.35 -22.11
N ALA A 401 22.13 -21.54 -21.55
CA ALA A 401 21.27 -20.45 -21.10
C ALA A 401 21.97 -19.56 -20.07
N THR A 402 22.66 -20.18 -19.10
CA THR A 402 23.40 -19.48 -18.05
C THR A 402 24.53 -18.65 -18.63
N THR A 403 25.35 -19.23 -19.51
CA THR A 403 26.43 -18.51 -20.19
C THR A 403 25.90 -17.36 -21.04
N MET A 404 24.88 -17.60 -21.86
CA MET A 404 24.29 -16.53 -22.70
C MET A 404 23.72 -15.40 -21.85
N PHE A 405 23.09 -15.70 -20.71
CA PHE A 405 22.56 -14.68 -19.81
C PHE A 405 23.66 -13.85 -19.14
N GLU A 406 24.72 -14.50 -18.65
CA GLU A 406 25.85 -13.81 -18.02
C GLU A 406 26.64 -12.95 -19.01
N ASP A 407 26.80 -13.42 -20.25
CA ASP A 407 27.40 -12.64 -21.34
C ASP A 407 26.51 -11.44 -21.70
N PHE A 408 25.19 -11.64 -21.80
CA PHE A 408 24.24 -10.55 -22.08
C PHE A 408 24.36 -9.40 -21.06
N LEU A 409 24.51 -9.71 -19.77
CA LEU A 409 24.64 -8.69 -18.72
C LEU A 409 25.86 -7.77 -18.92
N GLN A 410 26.90 -8.23 -19.62
CA GLN A 410 28.10 -7.42 -19.92
C GLN A 410 27.84 -6.32 -20.96
N TYR A 411 26.78 -6.46 -21.76
CA TYR A 411 26.37 -5.45 -22.74
C TYR A 411 25.44 -4.37 -22.15
N THR A 412 25.05 -4.50 -20.87
CA THR A 412 24.37 -3.41 -20.18
C THR A 412 25.33 -2.23 -19.99
N ASN A 413 24.80 -1.01 -20.00
CA ASN A 413 25.66 0.16 -19.83
C ASN A 413 26.24 0.25 -18.41
N HIS A 414 27.10 1.25 -18.15
CA HIS A 414 27.75 1.46 -16.85
C HIS A 414 26.82 1.61 -15.62
N VAL A 415 25.51 1.81 -15.82
CA VAL A 415 24.50 1.82 -14.74
C VAL A 415 23.53 0.63 -14.81
N GLY A 416 23.78 -0.34 -15.70
CA GLY A 416 23.00 -1.56 -15.86
C GLY A 416 21.70 -1.38 -16.66
N LEU A 417 21.64 -0.39 -17.56
CA LEU A 417 20.49 -0.16 -18.43
C LEU A 417 20.71 -0.78 -19.82
N CYS A 418 19.63 -1.27 -20.41
CA CYS A 418 19.65 -1.96 -21.70
C CYS A 418 19.15 -1.07 -22.83
N THR A 419 19.69 -1.32 -24.01
CA THR A 419 19.21 -0.79 -25.30
C THR A 419 18.33 -1.83 -26.01
N GLU A 420 17.71 -1.44 -27.11
CA GLU A 420 16.93 -2.32 -27.98
C GLU A 420 17.82 -3.33 -28.70
N GLU A 421 18.95 -2.85 -29.21
CA GLU A 421 19.89 -3.63 -29.99
C GLU A 421 21.32 -3.46 -29.50
N ILE A 422 22.18 -4.41 -29.90
CA ILE A 422 23.62 -4.40 -29.67
C ILE A 422 24.31 -4.58 -31.02
N SER A 423 25.20 -3.64 -31.38
CA SER A 423 25.99 -3.70 -32.60
C SER A 423 27.01 -4.85 -32.56
N ALA A 424 27.57 -5.22 -33.72
CA ALA A 424 28.65 -6.20 -33.80
C ALA A 424 29.89 -5.80 -32.96
N ALA A 425 30.09 -4.50 -32.72
CA ALA A 425 31.15 -3.97 -31.87
C ALA A 425 30.80 -3.95 -30.37
N GLY A 426 29.58 -4.35 -30.00
CA GLY A 426 29.08 -4.31 -28.61
C GLY A 426 28.55 -2.95 -28.17
N GLU A 427 28.33 -2.01 -29.09
CA GLU A 427 27.70 -0.72 -28.79
C GLU A 427 26.18 -0.87 -28.70
N GLY A 428 25.52 -0.20 -27.77
CA GLY A 428 24.06 -0.15 -27.72
C GLY A 428 23.47 0.66 -28.87
N LEU A 429 22.46 0.11 -29.53
CA LEU A 429 21.74 0.69 -30.68
C LEU A 429 20.23 0.74 -30.39
N GLY A 430 19.50 1.56 -31.16
CA GLY A 430 18.06 1.71 -31.02
C GLY A 430 17.63 2.28 -29.66
N ASN A 431 16.36 2.10 -29.30
CA ASN A 431 15.76 2.73 -28.12
C ASN A 431 16.55 2.45 -26.81
N ALA A 432 16.77 3.48 -26.00
CA ALA A 432 17.48 3.34 -24.71
C ALA A 432 17.03 4.38 -23.68
N VAL A 433 16.57 4.04 -22.49
CA VAL A 433 16.37 2.73 -21.91
C VAL A 433 15.20 2.02 -22.58
N GLN A 434 15.41 0.78 -23.04
CA GLN A 434 14.32 -0.02 -23.61
C GLN A 434 13.61 -0.80 -22.49
N GLY A 435 12.33 -0.50 -22.25
CA GLY A 435 11.50 -1.15 -21.22
C GLY A 435 11.26 -2.65 -21.46
N PHE A 436 10.83 -3.05 -22.64
CA PHE A 436 10.63 -4.45 -23.06
C PHE A 436 11.87 -5.36 -22.90
N THR A 437 13.08 -4.87 -23.16
CA THR A 437 14.35 -5.57 -22.90
C THR A 437 14.50 -5.82 -21.39
N HIS A 438 14.25 -4.80 -20.56
CA HIS A 438 14.30 -4.94 -19.10
C HIS A 438 13.24 -5.89 -18.55
N VAL A 439 12.04 -5.93 -19.14
CA VAL A 439 11.02 -6.92 -18.81
C VAL A 439 11.51 -8.33 -19.07
N THR A 440 12.05 -8.55 -20.27
CA THR A 440 12.48 -9.88 -20.70
C THR A 440 13.69 -10.35 -19.91
N LEU A 441 14.56 -9.43 -19.48
CA LEU A 441 15.68 -9.70 -18.56
C LEU A 441 15.14 -10.22 -17.23
N ILE A 442 14.13 -9.57 -16.65
CA ILE A 442 13.50 -10.01 -15.40
C ILE A 442 12.89 -11.40 -15.58
N SER A 443 12.17 -11.65 -16.70
CA SER A 443 11.56 -12.95 -16.98
C SER A 443 12.61 -14.07 -17.12
N ALA A 444 13.66 -13.84 -17.89
CA ALA A 444 14.74 -14.78 -18.11
C ALA A 444 15.47 -15.10 -16.79
N ALA A 445 15.86 -14.07 -16.03
CA ALA A 445 16.53 -14.23 -14.74
C ALA A 445 15.70 -15.04 -13.73
N TYR A 446 14.39 -14.78 -13.69
CA TYR A 446 13.46 -15.47 -12.80
C TYR A 446 13.35 -16.95 -13.14
N ASN A 447 13.07 -17.25 -14.41
CA ASN A 447 12.92 -18.63 -14.88
C ASN A 447 14.23 -19.41 -14.75
N LEU A 448 15.37 -18.80 -15.07
CA LEU A 448 16.68 -19.42 -15.00
C LEU A 448 17.07 -19.72 -13.55
N SER A 449 16.89 -18.77 -12.62
CA SER A 449 17.16 -18.98 -11.20
C SER A 449 16.32 -20.12 -10.62
N ARG A 450 15.04 -20.17 -10.98
CA ARG A 450 14.11 -21.20 -10.53
C ARG A 450 14.52 -22.58 -11.04
N THR A 451 14.82 -22.71 -12.34
CA THR A 451 15.23 -23.99 -12.93
C THR A 451 16.55 -24.49 -12.35
N LEU A 452 17.54 -23.60 -12.14
CA LEU A 452 18.80 -23.96 -11.48
C LEU A 452 18.60 -24.46 -10.05
N ALA A 453 17.70 -23.85 -9.28
CA ALA A 453 17.37 -24.30 -7.92
C ALA A 453 16.76 -25.72 -7.92
N THR A 454 15.87 -26.00 -8.87
CA THR A 454 15.20 -27.31 -9.00
C THR A 454 16.16 -28.42 -9.45
N VAL A 455 17.05 -28.13 -10.40
CA VAL A 455 18.01 -29.12 -10.96
C VAL A 455 19.20 -29.35 -10.02
N GLY A 456 19.52 -28.40 -9.13
CA GLY A 456 20.65 -28.44 -8.19
C GLY A 456 20.41 -29.16 -6.86
N SER A 457 19.17 -29.57 -6.52
CA SER A 457 18.89 -30.33 -5.29
C SER A 457 19.04 -31.84 -5.52
N PRO A 458 19.80 -32.59 -4.69
CA PRO A 458 19.91 -34.04 -4.82
C PRO A 458 18.55 -34.69 -4.57
N ARG A 459 18.01 -35.39 -5.57
CA ARG A 459 16.82 -36.23 -5.42
C ARG A 459 17.18 -37.42 -4.54
N THR A 460 16.57 -37.53 -3.36
CA THR A 460 16.50 -38.80 -2.64
C THR A 460 15.61 -39.75 -3.44
N GLU A 461 16.18 -40.81 -4.01
CA GLU A 461 15.45 -41.91 -4.62
C GLU A 461 14.64 -42.63 -3.53
N GLY A 462 13.31 -42.65 -3.69
CA GLY A 462 12.39 -43.39 -2.83
C GLY A 462 11.74 -44.50 -3.63
N HIS A 463 12.11 -45.74 -3.29
CA HIS A 463 11.42 -46.97 -3.64
C HIS A 463 9.91 -46.91 -3.35
N ASP A 464 9.13 -47.52 -4.23
CA ASP A 464 7.74 -47.92 -4.00
C ASP A 464 7.56 -48.66 -2.67
N GLN A 465 6.63 -48.20 -1.83
CA GLN A 465 5.75 -49.08 -1.05
C GLN A 465 4.53 -48.31 -0.50
N MET A 466 3.35 -48.87 -0.77
CA MET A 466 2.08 -48.53 -0.14
C MET A 466 2.10 -48.87 1.36
N GLY A 467 1.48 -48.03 2.21
CA GLY A 467 1.01 -48.48 3.52
C GLY A 467 1.05 -47.45 4.65
N ASP A 468 -0.15 -47.12 5.12
CA ASP A 468 -0.53 -46.65 6.46
C ASP A 468 -0.13 -45.24 6.93
N GLY A 469 -1.08 -44.65 7.67
CA GLY A 469 -0.92 -43.38 8.35
C GLY A 469 -0.63 -43.58 9.83
N SER A 470 0.40 -42.91 10.33
CA SER A 470 0.47 -42.39 11.70
C SER A 470 1.73 -41.54 11.91
N GLY A 471 1.63 -40.47 12.72
CA GLY A 471 2.72 -40.01 13.60
C GLY A 471 3.85 -39.11 13.05
N ILE A 472 3.70 -37.80 13.27
CA ILE A 472 4.63 -36.83 13.90
C ILE A 472 6.12 -37.24 14.03
N VAL A 473 7.07 -36.33 13.71
CA VAL A 473 8.18 -35.87 14.60
C VAL A 473 9.25 -35.02 13.86
N HIS A 474 9.61 -33.89 14.49
CA HIS A 474 10.81 -33.08 14.28
C HIS A 474 12.11 -33.90 14.12
N ARG A 475 12.99 -33.53 13.18
CA ARG A 475 14.44 -33.66 13.40
C ARG A 475 15.24 -32.61 12.64
N ALA A 476 16.17 -32.01 13.37
CA ALA A 476 17.19 -31.07 12.91
C ALA A 476 18.54 -31.78 12.71
N ALA A 477 19.36 -31.17 11.83
CA ALA A 477 20.82 -31.08 11.83
C ALA A 477 21.74 -32.27 11.48
N HIS A 478 22.84 -31.86 10.80
CA HIS A 478 24.14 -32.51 10.47
C HIS A 478 24.25 -33.02 9.02
N GLY A 479 25.27 -32.70 8.22
CA GLY A 479 26.46 -31.85 8.36
C GLY A 479 27.46 -32.09 7.21
N TYR A 480 28.37 -31.13 6.93
CA TYR A 480 29.71 -31.19 6.27
C TYR A 480 30.00 -30.04 5.25
N PRO A 481 31.28 -29.63 5.06
CA PRO A 481 31.70 -28.25 5.26
C PRO A 481 32.40 -27.61 4.04
N PHE A 482 32.21 -26.32 3.81
CA PHE A 482 33.24 -25.49 3.18
C PHE A 482 33.33 -24.16 3.93
N PHE A 483 34.34 -24.11 4.81
CA PHE A 483 34.74 -22.96 5.60
C PHE A 483 35.84 -22.21 4.83
N ILE A 484 35.73 -20.88 4.82
CA ILE A 484 36.75 -19.81 4.60
C ILE A 484 36.22 -18.79 3.58
N LEU A 485 35.19 -18.02 3.99
CA LEU A 485 35.03 -16.58 3.68
C LEU A 485 33.85 -15.88 4.41
N SER A 486 33.41 -16.35 5.59
CA SER A 486 32.21 -15.79 6.25
C SER A 486 32.43 -15.16 7.63
N LEU A 487 33.69 -14.99 8.09
CA LEU A 487 33.97 -14.49 9.45
C LEU A 487 34.03 -12.95 9.62
N ARG A 488 33.57 -12.14 8.64
CA ARG A 488 33.46 -10.67 8.82
C ARG A 488 32.05 -10.09 8.82
N CYS A 489 30.99 -10.85 8.56
CA CYS A 489 29.63 -10.28 8.46
C CYS A 489 28.73 -10.47 9.69
N ARG A 490 29.09 -11.31 10.68
CA ARG A 490 28.22 -11.52 11.85
C ARG A 490 28.44 -10.55 13.00
N PHE A 491 29.58 -9.86 13.06
CA PHE A 491 29.81 -8.77 14.01
C PHE A 491 29.24 -7.42 13.53
N PHE A 492 28.98 -7.27 12.23
CA PHE A 492 28.49 -6.01 11.66
C PHE A 492 26.96 -5.85 11.73
N SER A 493 26.18 -6.94 11.74
CA SER A 493 24.70 -6.90 11.81
C SER A 493 24.17 -6.40 13.16
N SER A 494 24.79 -6.80 14.27
CA SER A 494 24.43 -6.33 15.62
C SER A 494 24.85 -4.87 15.86
N LEU A 495 25.93 -4.42 15.22
CA LEU A 495 26.44 -3.06 15.38
C LEU A 495 25.70 -2.07 14.46
N LEU A 496 25.29 -2.47 13.25
CA LEU A 496 24.49 -1.62 12.36
C LEU A 496 23.06 -1.40 12.86
N PHE A 497 22.45 -2.37 13.55
CA PHE A 497 21.13 -2.18 14.14
C PHE A 497 21.16 -1.27 15.38
N LYS A 498 22.29 -1.23 16.10
CA LYS A 498 22.53 -0.27 17.19
C LYS A 498 22.93 1.13 16.67
N PHE A 499 23.50 1.24 15.46
CA PHE A 499 23.88 2.53 14.86
C PHE A 499 22.80 3.17 13.96
N MET A 500 21.77 2.43 13.53
CA MET A 500 20.60 3.00 12.82
C MET A 500 19.42 3.32 13.75
N SER A 501 19.55 3.05 15.05
CA SER A 501 18.66 3.54 16.09
C SER A 501 19.13 4.93 16.51
N VAL A 502 18.23 5.92 16.51
CA VAL A 502 18.45 7.35 16.83
C VAL A 502 18.97 8.23 15.66
N GLY A 503 18.44 8.03 14.45
CA GLY A 503 18.30 9.14 13.51
C GLY A 503 16.94 9.81 13.76
N SER A 504 16.90 11.03 14.33
CA SER A 504 15.67 11.74 14.67
C SER A 504 14.79 11.96 13.44
N GLN A 505 13.77 11.12 13.24
CA GLN A 505 12.68 11.41 12.30
C GLN A 505 11.85 12.55 12.91
N HIS A 506 11.96 13.74 12.33
CA HIS A 506 11.19 14.91 12.72
C HIS A 506 9.75 14.79 12.21
N ILE A 507 8.78 15.10 13.07
CA ILE A 507 7.33 14.94 12.75
C ILE A 507 6.92 15.81 11.56
N TYR A 508 7.45 17.04 11.48
CA TYR A 508 7.10 18.03 10.44
C TYR A 508 8.20 18.19 9.38
N GLY A 509 8.96 17.14 9.09
CA GLY A 509 10.09 17.23 8.13
C GLY A 509 11.20 18.19 8.56
N GLY A 510 11.20 18.61 9.84
CA GLY A 510 12.12 19.60 10.39
C GLY A 510 11.67 21.06 10.25
N LEU A 511 10.45 21.31 9.76
CA LEU A 511 9.79 22.61 9.86
C LEU A 511 9.57 22.98 11.34
N GLN A 512 9.66 24.27 11.63
CA GLN A 512 9.39 24.82 12.95
C GLN A 512 8.60 26.11 12.79
N THR A 513 7.76 26.41 13.78
CA THR A 513 7.03 27.66 13.89
C THR A 513 7.97 28.88 13.87
N ALA A 514 7.46 30.00 13.35
CA ALA A 514 8.13 31.29 13.42
C ALA A 514 8.14 31.85 14.86
N VAL A 515 7.09 31.56 15.64
CA VAL A 515 6.94 32.08 17.01
C VAL A 515 7.03 30.96 18.04
N ARG A 516 7.99 31.09 18.95
CA ARG A 516 8.19 30.11 20.03
C ARG A 516 7.30 30.45 21.22
N LEU A 517 6.61 29.44 21.75
CA LEU A 517 5.83 29.53 22.98
C LEU A 517 6.49 28.68 24.08
N ASP A 518 6.32 29.10 25.33
CA ASP A 518 6.53 28.29 26.52
C ASP A 518 5.20 27.62 26.91
N ILE A 519 5.06 26.33 26.61
CA ILE A 519 3.82 25.56 26.79
C ILE A 519 3.94 24.65 28.01
N LEU A 520 2.94 24.72 28.90
CA LEU A 520 2.84 23.89 30.09
C LEU A 520 1.78 22.81 29.87
N ILE A 521 2.16 21.53 29.97
CA ILE A 521 1.24 20.39 29.81
C ILE A 521 1.00 19.75 31.17
N ILE A 522 -0.25 19.68 31.59
CA ILE A 522 -0.66 19.05 32.84
C ILE A 522 -1.09 17.62 32.53
N GLY A 523 -0.32 16.63 32.99
CA GLY A 523 -0.57 15.21 32.77
C GLY A 523 0.42 14.57 31.78
N GLY A 524 1.08 13.49 32.22
CA GLY A 524 2.05 12.71 31.45
C GLY A 524 1.49 11.39 30.92
N GLY A 525 0.18 11.33 30.65
CA GLY A 525 -0.47 10.19 30.00
C GLY A 525 -0.14 10.09 28.50
N ILE A 526 -0.79 9.16 27.79
CA ILE A 526 -0.59 8.97 26.34
C ILE A 526 -0.84 10.28 25.56
N GLY A 527 -1.97 10.95 25.84
CA GLY A 527 -2.32 12.23 25.20
C GLY A 527 -1.32 13.34 25.51
N GLY A 528 -0.97 13.53 26.78
CA GLY A 528 0.00 14.55 27.20
C GLY A 528 1.40 14.34 26.62
N LEU A 529 1.88 13.09 26.56
CA LEU A 529 3.15 12.77 25.91
C LEU A 529 3.11 12.95 24.39
N ALA A 530 2.01 12.57 23.73
CA ALA A 530 1.83 12.81 22.31
C ALA A 530 1.82 14.31 22.00
N ALA A 531 1.08 15.11 22.79
CA ALA A 531 1.02 16.56 22.65
C ALA A 531 2.40 17.19 22.87
N ALA A 532 3.12 16.74 23.90
CA ALA A 532 4.46 17.24 24.18
C ALA A 532 5.43 16.98 23.03
N LEU A 533 5.35 15.79 22.43
CA LEU A 533 6.16 15.42 21.29
C LEU A 533 5.82 16.28 20.05
N CYS A 534 4.55 16.40 19.69
CA CYS A 534 4.11 17.21 18.55
C CYS A 534 4.50 18.67 18.74
N LEU A 535 4.21 19.28 19.89
CA LEU A 535 4.51 20.69 20.16
C LEU A 535 6.02 20.98 20.24
N GLY A 536 6.79 20.06 20.83
CA GLY A 536 8.25 20.18 20.88
C GLY A 536 8.90 20.08 19.49
N GLU A 537 8.43 19.17 18.64
CA GLU A 537 8.90 19.03 17.26
C GLU A 537 8.40 20.17 16.36
N ALA A 538 7.23 20.77 16.64
CA ALA A 538 6.75 21.99 15.98
C ALA A 538 7.59 23.22 16.34
N GLY A 539 8.33 23.15 17.45
CA GLY A 539 9.36 24.10 17.80
C GLY A 539 9.10 24.92 19.08
N HIS A 540 8.08 24.59 19.85
CA HIS A 540 7.79 25.25 21.13
C HIS A 540 8.63 24.65 22.27
N ASN A 541 8.84 25.42 23.34
CA ASN A 541 9.39 24.89 24.59
C ASN A 541 8.24 24.27 25.37
N VAL A 542 8.36 23.00 25.76
CA VAL A 542 7.27 22.28 26.43
C VAL A 542 7.73 21.75 27.77
N THR A 543 6.95 21.98 28.82
CA THR A 543 7.15 21.35 30.13
C THR A 543 5.94 20.50 30.50
N VAL A 544 6.16 19.20 30.68
CA VAL A 544 5.12 18.24 31.10
C VAL A 544 5.19 18.03 32.61
N PHE A 545 4.07 18.19 33.31
CA PHE A 545 3.92 17.98 34.74
C PHE A 545 3.09 16.71 35.00
N GLU A 546 3.75 15.67 35.50
CA GLU A 546 3.12 14.40 35.85
C GLU A 546 3.08 14.22 37.37
N ALA A 547 1.90 13.97 37.92
CA ALA A 547 1.68 13.83 39.36
C ALA A 547 2.37 12.58 39.94
N VAL A 548 2.47 11.48 39.20
CA VAL A 548 3.08 10.24 39.70
C VAL A 548 4.60 10.18 39.44
N ARG A 549 5.34 9.53 40.34
CA ARG A 549 6.80 9.35 40.20
C ARG A 549 7.17 8.36 39.09
N LYS A 550 6.42 7.26 39.02
CA LYS A 550 6.54 6.22 38.00
C LYS A 550 5.13 5.92 37.50
N PRO A 551 4.90 5.83 36.18
CA PRO A 551 3.65 5.32 35.67
C PRO A 551 3.39 3.94 36.30
N ARG A 552 2.22 3.74 36.91
CA ARG A 552 1.81 2.41 37.35
C ARG A 552 1.60 1.57 36.08
N GLU A 553 2.13 0.35 36.05
CA GLU A 553 1.76 -0.62 35.02
C GLU A 553 0.32 -1.04 35.29
N VAL A 554 -0.63 -0.27 34.76
CA VAL A 554 -2.02 -0.69 34.71
C VAL A 554 -2.06 -1.83 33.69
N GLY A 555 -2.22 -3.06 34.16
CA GLY A 555 -2.19 -4.31 33.40
C GLY A 555 -3.33 -4.41 32.39
N ALA A 556 -3.32 -3.55 31.38
CA ALA A 556 -4.36 -3.44 30.39
C ALA A 556 -3.76 -3.27 28.99
N GLY A 557 -4.31 -4.06 28.07
CA GLY A 557 -4.14 -3.88 26.64
C GLY A 557 -4.76 -2.57 26.15
N VAL A 558 -4.20 -2.05 25.06
CA VAL A 558 -4.73 -0.94 24.29
C VAL A 558 -4.78 -1.32 22.83
N GLN A 559 -5.85 -0.91 22.16
CA GLN A 559 -6.01 -1.06 20.71
C GLN A 559 -5.49 0.21 20.04
N VAL A 560 -4.64 0.04 19.03
CA VAL A 560 -4.01 1.11 18.26
C VAL A 560 -4.50 0.96 16.83
N SER A 561 -5.59 1.65 16.52
CA SER A 561 -6.29 1.59 15.24
C SER A 561 -5.55 2.38 14.12
N PRO A 562 -5.88 2.14 12.83
CA PRO A 562 -5.13 2.70 11.69
C PRO A 562 -4.98 4.24 11.69
N ASN A 563 -6.00 4.97 12.16
CA ASN A 563 -5.97 6.43 12.32
C ASN A 563 -4.80 6.91 13.18
N VAL A 564 -4.37 6.11 14.16
CA VAL A 564 -3.26 6.47 15.06
C VAL A 564 -2.00 5.66 14.85
N SER A 565 -2.07 4.40 14.40
CA SER A 565 -0.87 3.65 14.03
C SER A 565 -0.13 4.36 12.89
N ARG A 566 -0.84 4.98 11.94
CA ARG A 566 -0.28 5.86 10.91
C ARG A 566 0.53 7.01 11.50
N LEU A 567 -0.03 7.72 12.49
CA LEU A 567 0.65 8.84 13.16
C LEU A 567 1.89 8.36 13.91
N LEU A 568 1.78 7.30 14.69
CA LEU A 568 2.90 6.74 15.46
C LEU A 568 4.03 6.24 14.54
N LEU A 569 3.70 5.65 13.38
CA LEU A 569 4.67 5.27 12.36
C LEU A 569 5.37 6.50 11.76
N ARG A 570 4.62 7.57 11.45
CA ARG A 570 5.19 8.85 10.96
C ARG A 570 6.10 9.52 12.01
N TRP A 571 5.80 9.35 13.30
CA TRP A 571 6.60 9.89 14.40
C TRP A 571 7.89 9.07 14.69
N GLY A 572 8.13 8.00 13.92
CA GLY A 572 9.31 7.16 14.03
C GLY A 572 9.24 6.09 15.12
N LEU A 573 8.05 5.78 15.66
CA LEU A 573 7.89 4.75 16.69
C LEU A 573 7.81 3.32 16.12
N GLY A 574 7.91 3.14 14.79
CA GLY A 574 7.71 1.85 14.12
C GLY A 574 8.54 0.68 14.68
N ALA A 575 9.79 0.92 15.04
CA ALA A 575 10.63 -0.14 15.64
C ALA A 575 10.11 -0.60 17.01
N ARG A 576 9.65 0.33 17.86
CA ARG A 576 9.07 0.03 19.18
C ARG A 576 7.70 -0.63 19.07
N LEU A 577 6.89 -0.19 18.09
CA LEU A 577 5.62 -0.84 17.78
C LEU A 577 5.86 -2.30 17.36
N HIS A 578 6.76 -2.54 16.40
CA HIS A 578 7.08 -3.89 15.92
C HIS A 578 7.63 -4.82 17.01
N GLU A 579 8.38 -4.28 17.99
CA GLU A 579 8.95 -5.07 19.09
C GLU A 579 7.89 -5.68 20.03
N SER A 580 6.77 -4.98 20.26
CA SER A 580 5.83 -5.33 21.34
C SER A 580 4.37 -5.48 20.90
N ALA A 581 3.99 -4.94 19.74
CA ALA A 581 2.63 -5.02 19.23
C ALA A 581 2.29 -6.41 18.67
N VAL A 582 1.00 -6.70 18.59
CA VAL A 582 0.45 -7.86 17.91
C VAL A 582 -0.55 -7.39 16.88
N GLU A 583 -0.39 -7.83 15.63
CA GLU A 583 -1.38 -7.65 14.58
C GLU A 583 -2.43 -8.77 14.65
N PRO A 584 -3.72 -8.46 14.88
CA PRO A 584 -4.78 -9.45 14.86
C PRO A 584 -5.13 -9.89 13.43
N GLU A 585 -5.38 -11.19 13.25
CA GLU A 585 -5.80 -11.78 11.98
C GLU A 585 -7.30 -11.63 11.70
N ALA A 586 -8.11 -11.43 12.74
CA ALA A 586 -9.55 -11.24 12.62
C ALA A 586 -10.16 -10.54 13.84
N LEU A 587 -11.34 -9.96 13.64
CA LEU A 587 -12.32 -9.68 14.68
C LEU A 587 -13.36 -10.79 14.69
N VAL A 588 -13.59 -11.41 15.84
CA VAL A 588 -14.47 -12.57 16.01
C VAL A 588 -15.49 -12.30 17.12
N PHE A 589 -16.77 -12.47 16.80
CA PHE A 589 -17.85 -12.49 17.77
C PHE A 589 -18.26 -13.94 18.05
N ARG A 590 -18.39 -14.28 19.32
CA ARG A 590 -18.78 -15.60 19.80
C ARG A 590 -20.01 -15.52 20.71
N ARG A 591 -20.83 -16.55 20.68
CA ARG A 591 -21.91 -16.73 21.65
C ARG A 591 -21.33 -17.07 23.01
N TYR A 592 -21.88 -16.50 24.08
CA TYR A 592 -21.41 -16.80 25.44
C TYR A 592 -21.64 -18.26 25.86
N ALA A 593 -22.77 -18.88 25.49
CA ALA A 593 -23.20 -20.16 26.05
C ALA A 593 -22.38 -21.37 25.56
N ASP A 594 -22.04 -21.41 24.26
CA ASP A 594 -21.36 -22.55 23.61
C ASP A 594 -20.08 -22.16 22.87
N GLY A 595 -19.79 -20.85 22.75
CA GLY A 595 -18.62 -20.35 22.04
C GLY A 595 -18.71 -20.42 20.51
N GLU A 596 -19.90 -20.67 19.95
CA GLU A 596 -20.16 -20.65 18.51
C GLU A 596 -19.75 -19.30 17.90
N VAL A 597 -19.15 -19.32 16.71
CA VAL A 597 -18.76 -18.10 15.99
C VAL A 597 -20.00 -17.48 15.35
N LEU A 598 -20.43 -16.35 15.90
CA LEU A 598 -21.57 -15.59 15.38
C LEU A 598 -21.18 -14.75 14.16
N GLY A 599 -19.95 -14.22 14.16
CA GLY A 599 -19.46 -13.40 13.06
C GLY A 599 -17.94 -13.29 13.07
N ARG A 600 -17.34 -13.31 11.88
CA ARG A 600 -15.88 -13.19 11.72
C ARG A 600 -15.56 -12.21 10.60
N SER A 601 -14.80 -11.17 10.93
CA SER A 601 -14.25 -10.20 9.97
C SER A 601 -12.75 -10.41 9.85
N ARG A 602 -12.26 -10.75 8.66
CA ARG A 602 -10.84 -10.96 8.41
C ARG A 602 -10.08 -9.62 8.53
N TRP A 603 -9.09 -9.60 9.39
CA TRP A 603 -8.12 -8.51 9.58
C TRP A 603 -6.73 -8.98 9.09
N GLY A 604 -5.65 -8.33 9.53
CA GLY A 604 -4.30 -8.51 8.98
C GLY A 604 -4.04 -7.56 7.80
N SER A 605 -3.49 -8.08 6.68
CA SER A 605 -3.11 -7.24 5.53
C SER A 605 -4.29 -6.44 4.94
N ALA A 606 -5.51 -6.98 5.03
CA ALA A 606 -6.72 -6.31 4.54
C ALA A 606 -6.95 -4.94 5.20
N VAL A 607 -6.61 -4.76 6.48
CA VAL A 607 -6.74 -3.47 7.17
C VAL A 607 -5.74 -2.46 6.60
N VAL A 608 -4.51 -2.90 6.33
CA VAL A 608 -3.46 -2.06 5.74
C VAL A 608 -3.83 -1.66 4.32
N GLU A 609 -4.37 -2.60 3.54
CA GLU A 609 -4.86 -2.37 2.19
C GLU A 609 -6.03 -1.36 2.17
N GLU A 610 -6.96 -1.44 3.13
CA GLU A 610 -8.15 -0.56 3.17
C GLU A 610 -7.87 0.82 3.78
N HIS A 611 -7.02 0.91 4.81
CA HIS A 611 -6.85 2.14 5.61
C HIS A 611 -5.43 2.72 5.59
N GLY A 612 -4.49 2.09 4.87
CA GLY A 612 -3.11 2.54 4.71
C GLY A 612 -2.20 2.36 5.93
N ALA A 613 -2.70 1.76 7.01
CA ALA A 613 -1.95 1.54 8.26
C ALA A 613 -2.51 0.33 9.04
N PRO A 614 -1.68 -0.37 9.86
CA PRO A 614 -2.10 -1.59 10.54
C PRO A 614 -3.01 -1.32 11.75
N TYR A 615 -3.83 -2.31 12.11
CA TYR A 615 -4.49 -2.36 13.42
C TYR A 615 -3.57 -3.13 14.37
N LEU A 616 -3.25 -2.56 15.54
CA LEU A 616 -2.28 -3.15 16.47
C LEU A 616 -2.89 -3.31 17.86
N HIS A 617 -2.50 -4.37 18.55
CA HIS A 617 -2.77 -4.60 19.97
C HIS A 617 -1.47 -4.50 20.77
N MET A 618 -1.49 -3.75 21.86
CA MET A 618 -0.28 -3.48 22.64
C MET A 618 -0.59 -3.43 24.13
N HIS A 619 0.42 -3.60 24.97
CA HIS A 619 0.28 -3.24 26.38
C HIS A 619 0.33 -1.71 26.53
N ARG A 620 -0.58 -1.11 27.30
CA ARG A 620 -0.67 0.35 27.45
C ARG A 620 0.63 0.97 27.96
N ALA A 621 1.32 0.29 28.88
CA ALA A 621 2.61 0.74 29.41
C ALA A 621 3.73 0.76 28.34
N ASP A 622 3.68 -0.13 27.35
CA ASP A 622 4.71 -0.20 26.31
C ASP A 622 4.53 0.94 25.29
N LEU A 623 3.28 1.26 24.93
CA LEU A 623 2.97 2.47 24.14
C LEU A 623 3.37 3.75 24.87
N HIS A 624 3.04 3.85 26.16
CA HIS A 624 3.44 4.98 27.01
C HIS A 624 4.96 5.13 27.06
N ARG A 625 5.69 4.03 27.29
CA ARG A 625 7.15 4.01 27.34
C ARG A 625 7.76 4.45 26.00
N ALA A 626 7.24 3.96 24.87
CA ALA A 626 7.71 4.34 23.54
C ALA A 626 7.56 5.85 23.29
N LEU A 627 6.42 6.44 23.68
CA LEU A 627 6.21 7.89 23.60
C LEU A 627 7.12 8.66 24.56
N LEU A 628 7.26 8.20 25.80
CA LEU A 628 8.11 8.85 26.81
C LEU A 628 9.58 8.85 26.41
N GLU A 629 10.08 7.75 25.83
CA GLU A 629 11.43 7.69 25.27
C GLU A 629 11.63 8.71 24.15
N ARG A 630 10.65 8.83 23.24
CA ARG A 630 10.72 9.80 22.15
C ARG A 630 10.63 11.25 22.65
N VAL A 631 9.79 11.51 23.65
CA VAL A 631 9.68 12.80 24.33
C VAL A 631 10.99 13.18 25.01
N ARG A 632 11.63 12.26 25.74
CA ARG A 632 12.93 12.50 26.38
C ARG A 632 14.07 12.74 25.39
N ALA A 633 13.95 12.20 24.18
CA ALA A 633 14.88 12.47 23.09
C ALA A 633 14.61 13.83 22.39
N CYS A 634 13.50 14.50 22.67
CA CYS A 634 13.19 15.80 22.09
C CYS A 634 13.83 16.92 22.95
N PRO A 635 14.75 17.73 22.41
CA PRO A 635 15.52 18.70 23.19
C PRO A 635 14.68 19.86 23.73
N ARG A 636 13.49 20.11 23.16
CA ARG A 636 12.60 21.20 23.59
C ARG A 636 11.55 20.78 24.61
N VAL A 637 11.57 19.51 25.04
CA VAL A 637 10.59 18.98 25.97
C VAL A 637 11.25 18.62 27.30
N SER A 638 10.75 19.20 28.37
CA SER A 638 11.11 18.88 29.75
C SER A 638 10.01 18.06 30.40
N PHE A 639 10.35 16.92 31.02
CA PHE A 639 9.39 16.06 31.71
C PHE A 639 9.64 16.06 33.22
N ARG A 640 8.64 16.48 34.01
CA ARG A 640 8.70 16.56 35.48
C ARG A 640 7.73 15.57 36.10
N ALA A 641 8.27 14.49 36.66
CA ALA A 641 7.51 13.54 37.48
C ALA A 641 7.32 14.08 38.91
N SER A 642 6.36 13.51 39.66
CA SER A 642 6.02 13.96 41.02
C SER A 642 5.65 15.45 41.12
N ALA A 643 5.09 16.00 40.05
CA ALA A 643 4.70 17.41 39.94
C ALA A 643 3.18 17.52 39.84
N ARG A 644 2.49 17.29 40.96
CA ARG A 644 1.03 17.42 41.04
C ARG A 644 0.65 18.90 41.02
N VAL A 645 -0.15 19.30 40.04
CA VAL A 645 -0.74 20.64 39.95
C VAL A 645 -1.88 20.76 40.95
N ARG A 646 -1.93 21.88 41.67
CA ARG A 646 -2.93 22.23 42.68
C ARG A 646 -3.97 23.20 42.13
N SER A 647 -3.53 24.21 41.38
CA SER A 647 -4.33 25.30 40.86
C SER A 647 -3.68 25.86 39.59
N LEU A 648 -4.48 26.57 38.80
CA LEU A 648 -4.03 27.30 37.62
C LEU A 648 -4.70 28.68 37.54
N ASP A 649 -3.95 29.66 37.05
CA ASP A 649 -4.44 30.99 36.73
C ASP A 649 -4.61 31.10 35.19
N PRO A 650 -5.86 31.06 34.70
CA PRO A 650 -6.13 31.12 33.26
C PRO A 650 -6.09 32.54 32.70
N VAL A 651 -6.00 33.57 33.56
CA VAL A 651 -5.98 34.98 33.15
C VAL A 651 -4.54 35.46 33.01
N PRO A 652 -4.09 35.84 31.80
CA PRO A 652 -2.70 36.21 31.57
C PRO A 652 -2.31 37.51 32.29
N ARG A 653 -1.23 37.49 33.07
CA ARG A 653 -0.58 38.72 33.60
C ARG A 653 0.96 38.63 33.62
N PRO A 654 1.72 38.75 32.51
CA PRO A 654 1.39 38.70 31.08
C PRO A 654 1.25 37.27 30.52
N ARG A 655 1.44 36.26 31.37
CA ARG A 655 1.45 34.82 31.06
C ARG A 655 0.45 34.06 31.93
N VAL A 656 0.07 32.86 31.52
CA VAL A 656 -0.72 31.95 32.35
C VAL A 656 0.19 31.20 33.32
N ALA A 657 -0.34 30.79 34.45
CA ALA A 657 0.45 30.15 35.50
C ALA A 657 -0.21 28.91 36.07
N LEU A 658 0.60 27.97 36.58
CA LEU A 658 0.14 26.86 37.40
C LEU A 658 0.95 26.77 38.70
N GLU A 659 0.31 26.32 39.76
CA GLU A 659 0.93 26.09 41.07
C GLU A 659 0.95 24.59 41.37
N LEU A 660 2.11 24.07 41.78
CA LEU A 660 2.26 22.70 42.25
C LEU A 660 1.89 22.58 43.73
N VAL A 661 1.56 21.38 44.20
CA VAL A 661 1.25 21.10 45.62
C VAL A 661 2.41 21.48 46.57
N ASN A 662 3.65 21.50 46.08
CA ASN A 662 4.82 21.93 46.86
C ASN A 662 5.02 23.46 46.90
N GLY A 663 4.09 24.25 46.35
CA GLY A 663 4.12 25.72 46.32
C GLY A 663 4.94 26.33 45.18
N GLN A 664 5.54 25.52 44.29
CA GLN A 664 6.26 26.05 43.12
C GLN A 664 5.28 26.53 42.05
N VAL A 665 5.51 27.73 41.52
CA VAL A 665 4.73 28.33 40.44
C VAL A 665 5.51 28.27 39.13
N PHE A 666 4.82 27.94 38.03
CA PHE A 666 5.38 27.92 36.68
C PHE A 666 4.52 28.78 35.76
N GLU A 667 5.16 29.65 34.98
CA GLU A 667 4.51 30.53 34.01
C GLU A 667 4.80 30.08 32.58
N GLY A 668 3.84 30.30 31.68
CA GLY A 668 3.95 29.97 30.27
C GLY A 668 2.96 30.77 29.41
N ASP A 669 3.09 30.66 28.10
CA ASP A 669 2.22 31.37 27.16
C ASP A 669 0.89 30.63 26.93
N LEU A 670 0.88 29.31 27.16
CA LEU A 670 -0.24 28.38 26.95
C LEU A 670 -0.20 27.21 27.95
N ILE A 671 -1.36 26.83 28.49
CA ILE A 671 -1.54 25.60 29.28
C ILE A 671 -2.38 24.59 28.48
N ILE A 672 -1.91 23.34 28.40
CA ILE A 672 -2.68 22.20 27.87
C ILE A 672 -3.06 21.25 29.01
N GLY A 673 -4.36 21.12 29.27
CA GLY A 673 -4.92 20.16 30.22
C GLY A 673 -5.05 18.77 29.61
N ALA A 674 -4.14 17.87 29.95
CA ALA A 674 -4.16 16.45 29.60
C ALA A 674 -4.20 15.56 30.86
N ASP A 675 -4.86 16.06 31.91
CA ASP A 675 -4.95 15.52 33.28
C ASP A 675 -6.08 14.50 33.47
N GLY A 676 -6.73 14.11 32.37
CA GLY A 676 -7.58 12.93 32.27
C GLY A 676 -8.98 13.09 32.86
N VAL A 677 -9.60 11.96 33.19
CA VAL A 677 -11.02 11.88 33.61
C VAL A 677 -11.34 12.70 34.87
N HIS A 678 -10.36 12.93 35.75
CA HIS A 678 -10.51 13.76 36.96
C HIS A 678 -9.90 15.16 36.78
N SER A 679 -9.92 15.67 35.55
CA SER A 679 -9.28 16.93 35.17
C SER A 679 -9.69 18.10 36.05
N LEU A 680 -8.70 18.71 36.70
CA LEU A 680 -8.81 20.03 37.34
C LEU A 680 -8.92 21.10 36.25
N THR A 681 -8.14 20.95 35.17
CA THR A 681 -8.09 21.93 34.07
C THR A 681 -9.46 22.09 33.41
N ARG A 682 -10.23 21.01 33.27
CA ARG A 682 -11.61 21.03 32.76
C ARG A 682 -12.51 21.93 33.59
N GLN A 683 -12.42 21.87 34.91
CA GLN A 683 -13.25 22.70 35.79
C GLN A 683 -12.98 24.19 35.60
N VAL A 684 -11.71 24.53 35.34
CA VAL A 684 -11.32 25.93 35.09
C VAL A 684 -11.76 26.40 33.72
N VAL A 685 -11.61 25.58 32.67
CA VAL A 685 -12.08 25.92 31.32
C VAL A 685 -13.59 26.09 31.28
N CYS A 686 -14.35 25.18 31.90
CA CYS A 686 -15.82 25.22 31.88
C CYS A 686 -16.42 26.14 32.96
N GLY A 687 -15.65 26.63 33.93
CA GLY A 687 -16.13 27.43 35.07
C GLY A 687 -17.09 26.69 36.03
N ARG A 688 -17.24 25.37 35.88
CA ARG A 688 -18.12 24.52 36.71
C ARG A 688 -17.54 23.12 36.87
N ALA A 689 -17.92 22.45 37.96
CA ALA A 689 -17.64 21.03 38.11
C ALA A 689 -18.42 20.23 37.06
N ASP A 690 -17.72 19.34 36.36
CA ASP A 690 -18.34 18.40 35.41
C ASP A 690 -18.79 17.14 36.16
N LEU A 691 -20.09 16.87 36.13
CA LEU A 691 -20.70 15.74 36.84
C LEU A 691 -20.71 14.50 35.94
N ALA A 692 -20.06 13.43 36.41
CA ALA A 692 -20.18 12.13 35.77
C ALA A 692 -21.54 11.49 36.06
N GLN A 693 -22.10 10.83 35.05
CA GLN A 693 -23.31 10.03 35.17
C GLN A 693 -22.92 8.56 35.30
N HIS A 694 -23.49 7.90 36.30
CA HIS A 694 -23.28 6.47 36.52
C HIS A 694 -23.90 5.67 35.38
N THR A 695 -23.12 4.76 34.79
CA THR A 695 -23.65 3.84 33.77
C THR A 695 -24.31 2.61 34.37
N GLY A 696 -24.03 2.27 35.64
CA GLY A 696 -24.41 0.97 36.20
C GLY A 696 -23.63 -0.20 35.59
N ASP A 697 -22.52 0.08 34.90
CA ASP A 697 -21.62 -0.93 34.32
C ASP A 697 -20.22 -0.80 34.92
N ALA A 698 -19.51 -1.92 35.07
CA ALA A 698 -18.09 -1.97 35.35
C ALA A 698 -17.37 -2.96 34.44
N ALA A 699 -16.05 -2.84 34.39
CA ALA A 699 -15.17 -3.69 33.61
C ALA A 699 -14.09 -4.30 34.50
N TYR A 700 -14.04 -5.63 34.57
CA TYR A 700 -12.87 -6.35 35.05
C TYR A 700 -11.78 -6.34 33.98
N ARG A 701 -10.52 -6.23 34.40
CA ARG A 701 -9.35 -6.28 33.53
C ARG A 701 -8.29 -7.19 34.11
N ALA A 702 -7.85 -8.14 33.29
CA ALA A 702 -6.81 -9.09 33.63
C ALA A 702 -5.88 -9.35 32.44
N VAL A 703 -4.68 -9.81 32.75
CA VAL A 703 -3.69 -10.26 31.78
C VAL A 703 -3.24 -11.65 32.17
N ILE A 704 -3.25 -12.57 31.21
CA ILE A 704 -2.83 -13.96 31.39
C ILE A 704 -1.52 -14.19 30.64
N PRO A 705 -0.48 -14.78 31.26
CA PRO A 705 0.71 -15.23 30.54
C PRO A 705 0.35 -16.32 29.53
N THR A 706 0.64 -16.11 28.24
CA THR A 706 0.23 -17.07 27.19
C THR A 706 0.94 -18.41 27.29
N LYS A 707 2.07 -18.50 27.98
CA LYS A 707 2.75 -19.76 28.31
C LYS A 707 1.85 -20.73 29.09
N GLU A 708 0.95 -20.23 29.92
CA GLU A 708 0.01 -21.05 30.69
C GLU A 708 -1.15 -21.48 29.81
N MET A 709 -1.67 -20.57 28.98
CA MET A 709 -2.71 -20.89 27.99
C MET A 709 -2.27 -21.98 27.00
N LYS A 710 -1.01 -21.95 26.55
CA LYS A 710 -0.46 -22.95 25.60
C LYS A 710 -0.39 -24.38 26.16
N LYS A 711 -0.51 -24.56 27.47
CA LYS A 711 -0.57 -25.89 28.11
C LYS A 711 -1.93 -26.55 27.90
N ASP A 712 -2.99 -25.76 27.71
CA ASP A 712 -4.35 -26.26 27.44
C ASP A 712 -4.60 -26.29 25.92
N PRO A 713 -4.92 -27.46 25.33
CA PRO A 713 -5.19 -27.59 23.89
C PRO A 713 -6.29 -26.66 23.37
N ASP A 714 -7.31 -26.37 24.19
CA ASP A 714 -8.47 -25.57 23.78
C ASP A 714 -8.15 -24.06 23.75
N LEU A 715 -7.20 -23.62 24.60
CA LEU A 715 -6.80 -22.22 24.70
C LEU A 715 -5.65 -21.86 23.76
N LYS A 716 -4.86 -22.84 23.33
CA LYS A 716 -3.69 -22.66 22.45
C LYS A 716 -4.03 -21.89 21.17
N SER A 717 -5.21 -22.15 20.58
CA SER A 717 -5.66 -21.52 19.33
C SER A 717 -5.75 -19.98 19.42
N PHE A 718 -6.14 -19.42 20.57
CA PHE A 718 -6.22 -17.97 20.79
C PHE A 718 -4.86 -17.26 20.78
N VAL A 719 -3.76 -18.02 20.92
CA VAL A 719 -2.39 -17.49 20.92
C VAL A 719 -1.71 -17.70 19.57
N ASP A 720 -1.86 -18.89 18.98
CA ASP A 720 -1.20 -19.22 17.72
C ASP A 720 -1.74 -18.32 16.59
N THR A 721 -3.06 -18.16 16.53
CA THR A 721 -3.79 -17.31 15.59
C THR A 721 -4.40 -16.12 16.35
N PRO A 722 -3.68 -14.98 16.49
CA PRO A 722 -4.12 -13.89 17.35
C PRO A 722 -5.35 -13.21 16.75
N GLU A 723 -6.47 -13.25 17.45
CA GLU A 723 -7.72 -12.61 17.04
C GLU A 723 -8.18 -11.60 18.11
N LEU A 724 -8.91 -10.57 17.70
CA LEU A 724 -9.75 -9.79 18.62
C LEU A 724 -11.05 -10.58 18.83
N THR A 725 -11.15 -11.31 19.94
CA THR A 725 -12.33 -12.16 20.22
C THR A 725 -13.26 -11.47 21.20
N THR A 726 -14.56 -11.46 20.90
CA THR A 726 -15.61 -10.94 21.78
C THR A 726 -16.68 -12.00 22.04
N TRP A 727 -16.90 -12.39 23.30
CA TRP A 727 -18.05 -13.21 23.69
C TRP A 727 -19.23 -12.32 24.08
N MET A 728 -20.38 -12.57 23.47
CA MET A 728 -21.61 -11.78 23.65
C MET A 728 -22.61 -12.57 24.50
N GLY A 729 -23.01 -12.02 25.64
CA GLY A 729 -24.06 -12.56 26.50
C GLY A 729 -25.04 -11.48 27.01
N PRO A 730 -26.15 -11.88 27.64
CA PRO A 730 -27.15 -10.94 28.15
C PRO A 730 -26.55 -10.05 29.25
N GLY A 731 -26.51 -8.74 29.01
CA GLY A 731 -25.98 -7.73 29.95
C GLY A 731 -24.47 -7.85 30.25
N ARG A 732 -23.76 -8.81 29.64
CA ARG A 732 -22.36 -9.15 29.94
C ARG A 732 -21.61 -9.50 28.66
N HIS A 733 -20.37 -9.04 28.52
CA HIS A 733 -19.53 -9.46 27.40
C HIS A 733 -18.05 -9.43 27.76
N ILE A 734 -17.29 -10.22 27.01
CA ILE A 734 -15.85 -10.38 27.20
C ILE A 734 -15.16 -9.96 25.92
N MET A 735 -14.08 -9.19 26.01
CA MET A 735 -13.21 -8.84 24.89
C MET A 735 -11.78 -9.26 25.20
N THR A 736 -11.16 -10.01 24.29
CA THR A 736 -9.82 -10.56 24.49
C THR A 736 -8.91 -10.41 23.29
N TYR A 737 -7.62 -10.25 23.53
CA TYR A 737 -6.61 -10.18 22.48
C TYR A 737 -5.18 -10.36 23.01
N CYS A 738 -4.28 -10.86 22.16
CA CYS A 738 -2.85 -10.97 22.47
C CYS A 738 -2.16 -9.59 22.52
N ILE A 739 -1.21 -9.43 23.43
CA ILE A 739 -0.32 -8.27 23.57
C ILE A 739 1.13 -8.74 23.82
N ARG A 740 2.10 -7.81 23.85
CA ARG A 740 3.55 -8.09 24.07
C ARG A 740 4.07 -9.22 23.19
N ALA A 741 3.94 -9.08 21.87
CA ALA A 741 4.38 -10.09 20.90
C ALA A 741 3.86 -11.51 21.22
N LYS A 742 2.57 -11.61 21.62
CA LYS A 742 1.88 -12.85 22.01
C LYS A 742 2.39 -13.50 23.31
N GLN A 743 3.12 -12.79 24.17
CA GLN A 743 3.55 -13.30 25.47
C GLN A 743 2.47 -13.17 26.55
N GLU A 744 1.54 -12.23 26.36
CA GLU A 744 0.46 -11.93 27.29
C GLU A 744 -0.88 -11.86 26.55
N PHE A 745 -1.94 -12.25 27.23
CA PHE A 745 -3.31 -12.26 26.71
C PHE A 745 -4.18 -11.35 27.55
N ASN A 746 -4.67 -10.28 26.95
CA ASN A 746 -5.50 -9.29 27.62
C ASN A 746 -6.96 -9.75 27.63
N ILE A 747 -7.63 -9.60 28.77
CA ILE A 747 -9.05 -9.89 28.95
C ILE A 747 -9.74 -8.69 29.60
N VAL A 748 -10.85 -8.26 29.00
CA VAL A 748 -11.75 -7.24 29.55
C VAL A 748 -13.14 -7.83 29.67
N LEU A 749 -13.69 -7.87 30.87
CA LEU A 749 -15.03 -8.42 31.13
C LEU A 749 -15.95 -7.32 31.62
N LEU A 750 -17.00 -7.02 30.86
CA LEU A 750 -17.97 -5.99 31.22
C LEU A 750 -19.19 -6.64 31.87
N HIS A 751 -19.60 -6.09 33.00
CA HIS A 751 -20.69 -6.58 33.83
C HIS A 751 -21.46 -5.42 34.48
N PRO A 752 -22.72 -5.61 34.89
CA PRO A 752 -23.46 -4.62 35.67
C PRO A 752 -22.82 -4.39 37.05
N ASP A 753 -22.85 -3.14 37.55
CA ASP A 753 -22.30 -2.75 38.85
C ASP A 753 -23.28 -1.90 39.66
N GLU A 754 -23.44 -2.24 40.95
CA GLU A 754 -24.40 -1.63 41.88
C GLU A 754 -23.74 -0.71 42.94
N GLY A 755 -22.42 -0.51 42.90
CA GLY A 755 -21.69 0.23 43.95
C GLY A 755 -21.56 1.76 43.76
N ALA A 756 -21.03 2.46 44.79
CA ALA A 756 -21.05 3.95 44.89
C ALA A 756 -19.75 4.74 44.55
N GLU A 757 -18.51 4.20 44.66
CA GLU A 757 -17.27 5.01 44.43
C GLU A 757 -16.57 4.82 43.06
N GLU A 758 -16.15 5.92 42.41
CA GLU A 758 -15.35 5.97 41.17
C GLU A 758 -13.85 5.73 41.44
N ASP A 759 -13.36 4.49 41.33
CA ASP A 759 -11.92 4.19 41.35
C ASP A 759 -11.51 3.33 40.13
N TYR A 760 -10.48 3.79 39.41
CA TYR A 760 -9.93 3.19 38.18
C TYR A 760 -8.88 2.12 38.46
N THR A 761 -8.48 1.97 39.73
CA THR A 761 -7.40 1.08 40.19
C THR A 761 -7.82 0.17 41.33
N ALA A 762 -9.13 0.11 41.64
CA ALA A 762 -9.64 -0.78 42.65
C ALA A 762 -9.29 -2.23 42.30
N GLU A 763 -8.69 -2.93 43.26
CA GLU A 763 -8.55 -4.39 43.18
C GLU A 763 -9.95 -5.00 43.04
N GLY A 764 -10.14 -5.79 42.00
CA GLY A 764 -11.38 -6.52 41.78
C GLY A 764 -11.32 -7.88 42.48
N ASP A 765 -12.50 -8.36 42.88
CA ASP A 765 -12.66 -9.69 43.45
C ASP A 765 -12.66 -10.74 42.33
N THR A 766 -11.61 -11.56 42.28
CA THR A 766 -11.46 -12.62 41.26
C THR A 766 -12.50 -13.72 41.40
N GLU A 767 -12.99 -13.99 42.61
CA GLU A 767 -14.01 -15.00 42.85
C GLU A 767 -15.37 -14.49 42.40
N LYS A 768 -15.70 -13.23 42.73
CA LYS A 768 -16.89 -12.56 42.18
C LYS A 768 -16.84 -12.51 40.65
N MET A 769 -15.70 -12.17 40.04
CA MET A 769 -15.54 -12.19 38.58
C MET A 769 -15.83 -13.57 37.98
N ARG A 770 -15.36 -14.66 38.61
CA ARG A 770 -15.67 -16.02 38.13
C ARG A 770 -17.15 -16.35 38.26
N GLN A 771 -17.78 -15.94 39.38
CA GLN A 771 -19.22 -16.12 39.60
C GLN A 771 -20.07 -15.33 38.59
N ASP A 772 -19.71 -14.08 38.31
CA ASP A 772 -20.40 -13.20 37.36
C ASP A 772 -20.41 -13.77 35.92
N PHE A 773 -19.50 -14.70 35.59
CA PHE A 773 -19.33 -15.30 34.27
C PHE A 773 -19.42 -16.83 34.27
N VAL A 774 -19.96 -17.46 35.32
CA VAL A 774 -19.99 -18.93 35.48
C VAL A 774 -20.74 -19.68 34.37
N ASP A 775 -21.70 -19.02 33.73
CA ASP A 775 -22.56 -19.54 32.65
C ASP A 775 -21.93 -19.42 31.25
N PHE A 776 -20.73 -18.83 31.14
CA PHE A 776 -20.01 -18.75 29.87
C PHE A 776 -19.32 -20.07 29.52
N GLU A 777 -19.16 -20.31 28.22
CA GLU A 777 -18.62 -21.53 27.62
C GLU A 777 -17.28 -22.02 28.24
N PRO A 778 -16.97 -23.33 28.18
CA PRO A 778 -15.87 -23.94 28.94
C PRO A 778 -14.49 -23.30 28.76
N ARG A 779 -14.15 -22.75 27.59
CA ARG A 779 -12.87 -22.07 27.35
C ARG A 779 -12.78 -20.76 28.11
N VAL A 780 -13.90 -20.04 28.28
CA VAL A 780 -13.95 -18.84 29.13
C VAL A 780 -13.67 -19.24 30.58
N GLN A 781 -14.29 -20.31 31.09
CA GLN A 781 -14.02 -20.80 32.45
C GLN A 781 -12.53 -21.13 32.65
N LYS A 782 -11.93 -21.81 31.67
CA LYS A 782 -10.49 -22.10 31.66
C LYS A 782 -9.64 -20.82 31.69
N LEU A 783 -9.97 -19.80 30.88
CA LEU A 783 -9.29 -18.51 30.90
C LEU A 783 -9.37 -17.85 32.29
N LEU A 784 -10.57 -17.78 32.89
CA LEU A 784 -10.77 -17.13 34.19
C LEU A 784 -10.12 -17.89 35.36
N SER A 785 -9.91 -19.20 35.22
CA SER A 785 -9.14 -19.98 36.20
C SER A 785 -7.65 -19.61 36.23
N LEU A 786 -7.12 -19.05 35.14
CA LEU A 786 -5.72 -18.60 35.02
C LEU A 786 -5.54 -17.13 35.45
N VAL A 787 -6.61 -16.45 35.88
CA VAL A 787 -6.54 -15.07 36.35
C VAL A 787 -6.28 -15.06 37.86
N ASP A 788 -5.06 -14.65 38.23
CA ASP A 788 -4.64 -14.53 39.64
C ASP A 788 -5.15 -13.23 40.29
N GLN A 789 -5.17 -12.14 39.52
CA GLN A 789 -5.55 -10.81 39.98
C GLN A 789 -6.35 -10.10 38.88
N THR A 790 -7.33 -9.31 39.28
CA THR A 790 -8.10 -8.47 38.35
C THR A 790 -8.24 -7.07 38.91
N LEU A 791 -8.27 -6.07 38.04
CA LEU A 791 -8.71 -4.72 38.38
C LEU A 791 -10.20 -4.59 38.07
N ARG A 792 -10.93 -3.83 38.88
CA ARG A 792 -12.32 -3.46 38.58
C ARG A 792 -12.39 -1.98 38.28
N TRP A 793 -12.87 -1.64 37.10
CA TRP A 793 -13.04 -0.27 36.66
C TRP A 793 -14.52 0.04 36.46
N ARG A 794 -15.08 0.93 37.29
CA ARG A 794 -16.43 1.44 37.06
C ARG A 794 -16.46 2.34 35.82
N LEU A 795 -17.41 2.07 34.94
CA LEU A 795 -17.63 2.90 33.75
C LEU A 795 -18.52 4.07 34.14
N VAL A 796 -18.13 5.26 33.70
CA VAL A 796 -18.89 6.49 33.92
C VAL A 796 -18.98 7.25 32.62
N GLU A 797 -20.11 7.92 32.43
CA GLU A 797 -20.41 8.67 31.23
C GLU A 797 -20.37 10.16 31.54
N ARG A 798 -19.73 10.93 30.67
CA ARG A 798 -19.71 12.39 30.73
C ARG A 798 -20.23 12.89 29.40
N MET A 799 -21.05 13.93 29.42
CA MET A 799 -21.60 14.51 28.19
C MET A 799 -20.50 15.27 27.43
N PRO A 800 -20.61 15.37 26.10
CA PRO A 800 -19.73 16.25 25.34
C PRO A 800 -19.71 17.67 25.91
N LEU A 801 -18.51 18.22 26.09
CA LEU A 801 -18.34 19.59 26.58
C LEU A 801 -18.77 20.61 25.52
N GLU A 802 -19.27 21.75 25.98
CA GLU A 802 -19.62 22.88 25.10
C GLU A 802 -18.39 23.59 24.57
N THR A 803 -17.30 23.64 25.34
CA THR A 803 -16.01 24.23 24.96
C THR A 803 -14.83 23.53 25.61
N TRP A 804 -13.70 23.53 24.93
CA TRP A 804 -12.40 22.98 25.33
C TRP A 804 -11.35 24.06 25.54
N VAL A 805 -11.65 25.31 25.20
CA VAL A 805 -10.72 26.44 25.27
C VAL A 805 -11.27 27.47 26.24
N HIS A 806 -10.45 27.88 27.21
CA HIS A 806 -10.84 28.95 28.14
C HIS A 806 -11.06 30.26 27.36
N PRO A 807 -12.03 31.11 27.74
CA PRO A 807 -12.35 32.35 27.02
C PRO A 807 -11.16 33.29 26.75
N GLU A 808 -10.15 33.29 27.63
CA GLU A 808 -8.89 34.04 27.47
C GLU A 808 -7.95 33.50 26.37
N GLY A 809 -8.27 32.35 25.76
CA GLY A 809 -7.53 31.78 24.63
C GLY A 809 -6.12 31.28 24.97
N ARG A 810 -5.87 30.90 26.23
CA ARG A 810 -4.55 30.46 26.72
C ARG A 810 -4.54 29.17 27.54
N VAL A 811 -5.70 28.52 27.65
CA VAL A 811 -5.83 27.21 28.27
C VAL A 811 -6.71 26.35 27.37
N ALA A 812 -6.24 25.17 26.99
CA ALA A 812 -6.99 24.23 26.16
C ALA A 812 -6.94 22.80 26.73
N LEU A 813 -8.00 22.03 26.52
CA LEU A 813 -8.12 20.64 26.96
C LEU A 813 -7.74 19.64 25.87
N LEU A 814 -7.24 18.48 26.27
CA LEU A 814 -6.84 17.39 25.38
C LEU A 814 -7.13 16.00 25.98
N GLY A 815 -7.57 15.06 25.14
CA GLY A 815 -7.84 13.68 25.54
C GLY A 815 -8.99 13.56 26.55
N ASP A 816 -8.86 12.64 27.51
CA ASP A 816 -9.88 12.38 28.53
C ASP A 816 -10.20 13.59 29.43
N ALA A 817 -9.40 14.67 29.37
CA ALA A 817 -9.74 15.92 30.01
C ALA A 817 -10.95 16.61 29.36
N CYS A 818 -11.17 16.44 28.05
CA CYS A 818 -12.32 17.01 27.33
C CYS A 818 -13.33 16.00 26.77
N HIS A 819 -12.91 14.82 26.31
CA HIS A 819 -13.82 13.81 25.71
C HIS A 819 -13.63 12.40 26.28
N PRO A 820 -13.73 12.22 27.61
CA PRO A 820 -13.65 10.90 28.23
C PRO A 820 -14.81 10.02 27.74
N MET A 821 -14.48 8.85 27.19
CA MET A 821 -15.45 7.98 26.54
C MET A 821 -15.46 6.57 27.11
N LEU A 822 -16.62 5.94 27.03
CA LEU A 822 -16.78 4.54 27.38
C LEU A 822 -15.93 3.65 26.45
N PRO A 823 -15.47 2.47 26.91
CA PRO A 823 -14.52 1.64 26.16
C PRO A 823 -15.12 0.89 24.96
N TYR A 824 -16.42 1.02 24.66
CA TYR A 824 -17.14 0.22 23.65
C TYR A 824 -16.75 0.48 22.18
N ARG A 825 -15.90 1.48 21.91
CA ARG A 825 -15.26 1.73 20.60
C ARG A 825 -13.73 1.65 20.62
N ALA A 826 -13.12 1.47 21.80
CA ALA A 826 -11.67 1.45 21.99
C ALA A 826 -10.90 2.65 21.37
N GLN A 827 -11.53 3.83 21.28
CA GLN A 827 -10.95 5.02 20.62
C GLN A 827 -10.43 6.10 21.59
N GLY A 828 -10.56 5.96 22.91
CA GLY A 828 -10.16 7.04 23.84
C GLY A 828 -8.70 7.48 23.70
N ALA A 829 -7.77 6.53 23.79
CA ALA A 829 -6.35 6.81 23.56
C ALA A 829 -6.06 7.26 22.12
N ALA A 830 -6.83 6.78 21.14
CA ALA A 830 -6.66 7.15 19.75
C ALA A 830 -7.04 8.63 19.52
N MET A 831 -8.17 9.08 20.08
CA MET A 831 -8.60 10.48 19.99
C MET A 831 -7.59 11.42 20.66
N ALA A 832 -7.04 11.05 21.81
CA ALA A 832 -6.02 11.87 22.48
C ALA A 832 -4.73 12.04 21.64
N ILE A 833 -4.35 11.02 20.85
CA ILE A 833 -3.20 11.09 19.93
C ILE A 833 -3.54 11.95 18.71
N GLU A 834 -4.77 11.86 18.17
CA GLU A 834 -5.24 12.73 17.10
C GLU A 834 -5.29 14.20 17.54
N ASP A 835 -5.77 14.48 18.75
CA ASP A 835 -5.79 15.84 19.31
C ASP A 835 -4.39 16.45 19.33
N ALA A 836 -3.41 15.68 19.81
CA ALA A 836 -2.01 16.10 19.85
C ALA A 836 -1.45 16.40 18.44
N ALA A 837 -1.81 15.58 17.45
CA ALA A 837 -1.41 15.79 16.07
C ALA A 837 -2.02 17.07 15.47
N VAL A 838 -3.33 17.29 15.66
CA VAL A 838 -4.03 18.48 15.17
C VAL A 838 -3.49 19.74 15.85
N LEU A 839 -3.39 19.74 17.18
CA LEU A 839 -2.90 20.88 17.95
C LEU A 839 -1.46 21.24 17.56
N GLY A 840 -0.57 20.26 17.43
CA GLY A 840 0.81 20.51 17.01
C GLY A 840 0.91 21.01 15.56
N SER A 841 0.10 20.47 14.64
CA SER A 841 0.05 20.95 13.25
C SER A 841 -0.48 22.37 13.13
N LEU A 842 -1.47 22.76 13.93
CA LEU A 842 -1.98 24.13 13.93
C LEU A 842 -0.95 25.10 14.50
N LEU A 843 -0.36 24.78 15.66
CA LEU A 843 0.62 25.68 16.30
C LEU A 843 1.96 25.75 15.56
N LEU A 844 2.26 24.81 14.66
CA LEU A 844 3.34 24.96 13.69
C LEU A 844 3.19 26.23 12.84
N HIS A 845 1.95 26.65 12.54
CA HIS A 845 1.62 27.82 11.73
C HIS A 845 1.39 29.09 12.56
N LEU A 846 1.86 29.11 13.82
CA LEU A 846 1.78 30.32 14.64
C LEU A 846 2.71 31.42 14.09
N GLU A 847 2.15 32.62 13.92
CA GLU A 847 2.82 33.82 13.42
C GLU A 847 2.69 34.98 14.42
N GLU A 848 3.47 36.05 14.21
CA GLU A 848 3.37 37.26 15.03
C GLU A 848 2.21 38.17 14.56
N PRO A 849 1.48 38.83 15.48
CA PRO A 849 1.68 38.79 16.92
C PRO A 849 0.96 37.60 17.60
N ALA A 850 1.69 36.77 18.35
CA ALA A 850 1.16 35.51 18.88
C ALA A 850 -0.09 35.64 19.76
N HIS A 851 -0.25 36.77 20.47
CA HIS A 851 -1.42 37.02 21.32
C HIS A 851 -2.74 37.16 20.54
N ARG A 852 -2.69 37.47 19.24
CA ARG A 852 -3.88 37.51 18.36
C ARG A 852 -4.10 36.18 17.64
N HIS A 853 -3.01 35.51 17.23
CA HIS A 853 -3.09 34.28 16.44
C HIS A 853 -3.41 33.05 17.30
N LEU A 854 -2.87 32.97 18.52
CA LEU A 854 -3.03 31.81 19.40
C LEU A 854 -4.51 31.48 19.72
N PRO A 855 -5.37 32.43 20.15
CA PRO A 855 -6.79 32.13 20.41
C PRO A 855 -7.53 31.57 19.18
N ARG A 856 -7.20 32.05 17.96
CA ARG A 856 -7.81 31.57 16.71
C ARG A 856 -7.38 30.15 16.39
N LEU A 857 -6.09 29.83 16.54
CA LEU A 857 -5.60 28.46 16.34
C LEU A 857 -6.18 27.48 17.37
N LEU A 858 -6.42 27.92 18.61
CA LEU A 858 -7.13 27.10 19.60
C LEU A 858 -8.61 26.92 19.27
N ALA A 859 -9.28 27.95 18.75
CA ALA A 859 -10.64 27.83 18.24
C ALA A 859 -10.74 26.86 17.04
N ALA A 860 -9.75 26.89 16.14
CA ALA A 860 -9.65 25.92 15.04
C ALA A 860 -9.40 24.50 15.56
N TYR A 861 -8.55 24.33 16.57
CA TYR A 861 -8.35 23.03 17.24
C TYR A 861 -9.67 22.50 17.81
N GLU A 862 -10.42 23.34 18.52
CA GLU A 862 -11.74 22.98 19.05
C GLU A 862 -12.71 22.63 17.93
N SER A 863 -12.83 23.43 16.87
CA SER A 863 -13.79 23.20 15.79
C SER A 863 -13.53 21.90 15.02
N LEU A 864 -12.26 21.57 14.76
CA LEU A 864 -11.85 20.38 14.03
C LEU A 864 -12.01 19.09 14.86
N ARG A 865 -11.89 19.19 16.18
CA ARG A 865 -11.88 18.02 17.08
C ARG A 865 -13.20 17.77 17.78
N LEU A 866 -13.87 18.81 18.26
CA LEU A 866 -15.06 18.73 19.08
C LEU A 866 -16.12 17.84 18.44
N ARG A 867 -16.52 18.15 17.19
CA ARG A 867 -17.53 17.35 16.48
C ARG A 867 -17.13 15.88 16.37
N ARG A 868 -15.89 15.59 15.96
CA ARG A 868 -15.41 14.23 15.74
C ARG A 868 -15.37 13.40 17.02
N THR A 869 -14.88 13.97 18.11
CA THR A 869 -14.80 13.26 19.39
C THR A 869 -16.16 13.11 20.04
N SER A 870 -17.05 14.10 19.91
CA SER A 870 -18.43 14.03 20.41
C SER A 870 -19.22 12.94 19.68
N GLU A 871 -19.14 12.88 18.34
CA GLU A 871 -19.74 11.80 17.55
C GLU A 871 -19.20 10.42 17.98
N THR A 872 -17.91 10.33 18.31
CA THR A 872 -17.29 9.08 18.79
C THR A 872 -17.76 8.72 20.21
N GLN A 873 -17.90 9.70 21.11
CA GLN A 873 -18.38 9.54 22.48
C GLN A 873 -19.83 9.07 22.51
N GLU A 874 -20.71 9.74 21.76
CA GLU A 874 -22.13 9.36 21.57
C GLU A 874 -22.24 7.96 20.97
N THR A 875 -21.42 7.65 19.97
CA THR A 875 -21.38 6.33 19.35
C THR A 875 -20.96 5.25 20.36
N SER A 876 -20.05 5.55 21.28
CA SER A 876 -19.65 4.63 22.35
C SER A 876 -20.80 4.40 23.34
N ALA A 877 -21.52 5.45 23.71
CA ALA A 877 -22.71 5.36 24.57
C ALA A 877 -23.86 4.58 23.92
N LEU A 878 -24.12 4.78 22.63
CA LEU A 878 -25.12 4.00 21.89
C LEU A 878 -24.77 2.50 21.86
N ASN A 879 -23.48 2.16 21.74
CA ASN A 879 -23.04 0.78 21.79
C ASN A 879 -23.22 0.15 23.17
N ARG A 880 -23.11 0.92 24.26
CA ARG A 880 -23.49 0.49 25.61
C ARG A 880 -24.98 0.17 25.68
N MET A 881 -25.85 1.12 25.30
CA MET A 881 -27.31 0.95 25.39
C MET A 881 -27.80 -0.26 24.58
N ARG A 882 -27.26 -0.43 23.36
CA ARG A 882 -27.55 -1.62 22.55
C ARG A 882 -27.10 -2.89 23.26
N ARG A 883 -25.88 -2.94 23.79
CA ARG A 883 -25.36 -4.14 24.49
C ARG A 883 -26.09 -4.45 25.80
N ALA A 884 -26.65 -3.44 26.48
CA ALA A 884 -27.41 -3.60 27.71
C ALA A 884 -28.87 -4.07 27.47
N MET A 885 -29.49 -3.73 26.34
CA MET A 885 -30.89 -4.07 26.02
C MET A 885 -31.08 -5.44 25.33
N LEU A 886 -30.02 -6.22 25.12
CA LEU A 886 -30.08 -7.39 24.23
C LEU A 886 -30.16 -8.73 24.99
N ALA A 887 -31.39 -9.21 25.18
CA ALA A 887 -31.67 -10.65 25.26
C ALA A 887 -31.54 -11.33 23.86
N ASP A 888 -31.55 -10.54 22.77
CA ASP A 888 -31.64 -10.98 21.37
C ASP A 888 -30.39 -10.68 20.49
N ALA A 889 -29.20 -10.46 21.07
CA ALA A 889 -27.96 -10.28 20.28
C ALA A 889 -27.60 -11.53 19.45
N GLN A 890 -28.03 -12.69 19.94
CA GLN A 890 -28.01 -13.98 19.26
C GLN A 890 -28.73 -13.89 17.91
N THR A 891 -29.98 -13.41 17.93
CA THR A 891 -30.84 -13.28 16.75
C THR A 891 -30.33 -12.22 15.77
N GLU A 892 -29.82 -11.06 16.21
CA GLU A 892 -29.30 -10.03 15.28
C GLU A 892 -28.01 -10.44 14.55
N VAL A 893 -27.04 -11.07 15.24
CA VAL A 893 -25.79 -11.51 14.59
C VAL A 893 -26.04 -12.73 13.69
N GLU A 894 -26.93 -13.65 14.09
CA GLU A 894 -27.40 -14.77 13.24
C GLU A 894 -28.16 -14.28 12.00
N THR A 895 -29.09 -13.33 12.16
CA THR A 895 -29.87 -12.75 11.05
C THR A 895 -28.96 -11.97 10.09
N GLN A 896 -27.88 -11.34 10.59
CA GLN A 896 -26.87 -10.62 9.79
C GLN A 896 -25.88 -11.55 9.08
N ALA A 897 -25.49 -12.66 9.71
CA ALA A 897 -24.71 -13.70 9.03
C ALA A 897 -25.48 -14.24 7.81
N HIS A 898 -26.81 -14.33 7.90
CA HIS A 898 -27.69 -14.78 6.81
C HIS A 898 -28.04 -13.70 5.77
N THR A 899 -27.87 -12.40 6.06
CA THR A 899 -28.17 -11.29 5.14
C THR A 899 -26.94 -10.69 4.44
N THR A 900 -25.83 -11.43 4.36
CA THR A 900 -24.64 -11.09 3.53
C THR A 900 -24.87 -11.21 2.02
N SER A 901 -26.11 -10.95 1.57
CA SER A 901 -26.54 -10.88 0.19
C SER A 901 -27.34 -9.59 0.00
N ARG A 902 -26.71 -8.62 -0.67
CA ARG A 902 -27.29 -7.44 -1.35
C ARG A 902 -27.53 -6.16 -0.51
N LYS A 903 -26.76 -5.12 -0.91
CA LYS A 903 -26.95 -3.66 -0.75
C LYS A 903 -26.49 -2.98 0.55
N ASN A 904 -25.91 -1.78 0.35
CA ASN A 904 -25.57 -0.74 1.33
C ASN A 904 -26.77 -0.39 2.23
N VAL A 905 -26.95 -1.13 3.32
CA VAL A 905 -27.83 -0.75 4.43
C VAL A 905 -26.95 -0.65 5.68
N ALA A 906 -27.16 0.39 6.49
CA ALA A 906 -26.41 0.64 7.71
C ALA A 906 -26.33 -0.61 8.60
N ASN A 907 -25.12 -1.02 9.00
CA ASN A 907 -24.94 -2.24 9.77
C ASN A 907 -25.21 -1.95 11.26
N ALA A 908 -26.11 -2.70 11.90
CA ALA A 908 -26.39 -2.51 13.32
C ALA A 908 -25.15 -2.84 14.18
N ASN A 909 -24.30 -3.77 13.72
CA ASN A 909 -22.97 -3.99 14.26
C ASN A 909 -21.98 -2.95 13.68
N GLN A 910 -21.77 -1.88 14.44
CA GLN A 910 -20.88 -0.79 14.02
C GLN A 910 -19.40 -1.15 13.95
N TRP A 911 -18.98 -2.28 14.54
CA TRP A 911 -17.62 -2.80 14.37
C TRP A 911 -17.44 -3.51 13.02
N ALA A 912 -18.53 -3.99 12.43
CA ALA A 912 -18.58 -4.59 11.10
C ALA A 912 -19.18 -3.64 10.03
N ASP A 913 -19.50 -2.39 10.39
CA ASP A 913 -19.96 -1.37 9.46
C ASP A 913 -18.78 -0.79 8.68
N ARG A 914 -18.66 -1.16 7.40
CA ARG A 914 -17.57 -0.69 6.54
C ARG A 914 -17.53 0.83 6.36
N LYS A 915 -18.69 1.49 6.29
CA LYS A 915 -18.74 2.95 6.12
C LYS A 915 -18.20 3.65 7.36
N LYS A 916 -18.70 3.27 8.54
CA LYS A 916 -18.24 3.84 9.81
C LYS A 916 -16.78 3.51 10.09
N ASN A 917 -16.31 2.31 9.75
CA ASN A 917 -14.91 1.94 9.91
C ASN A 917 -14.00 2.75 8.98
N ARG A 918 -14.41 2.99 7.73
CA ARG A 918 -13.66 3.86 6.80
C ARG A 918 -13.58 5.30 7.31
N GLU A 919 -14.68 5.86 7.80
CA GLU A 919 -14.71 7.21 8.40
C GLU A 919 -13.87 7.32 9.68
N GLN A 920 -13.88 6.28 10.53
CA GLN A 920 -13.09 6.25 11.77
C GLN A 920 -11.60 6.09 11.48
N TYR A 921 -11.23 5.03 10.75
CA TYR A 921 -9.84 4.58 10.56
C TYR A 921 -9.12 5.31 9.42
N GLY A 922 -9.85 5.79 8.42
CA GLY A 922 -9.31 6.57 7.31
C GLY A 922 -8.97 8.02 7.66
N TYR A 923 -9.41 8.53 8.81
CA TYR A 923 -9.11 9.89 9.25
C TYR A 923 -7.61 10.13 9.42
N ASP A 924 -7.10 11.21 8.83
CA ASP A 924 -5.73 11.67 8.95
C ASP A 924 -5.72 13.07 9.58
N ALA A 925 -5.26 13.15 10.83
CA ALA A 925 -5.26 14.37 11.62
C ALA A 925 -4.45 15.52 10.98
N ASN A 926 -3.32 15.20 10.33
CA ASN A 926 -2.50 16.23 9.68
C ASN A 926 -3.20 16.78 8.43
N ALA A 927 -3.78 15.89 7.60
CA ALA A 927 -4.48 16.28 6.37
C ALA A 927 -5.71 17.16 6.63
N VAL A 928 -6.39 16.97 7.76
CA VAL A 928 -7.53 17.81 8.16
C VAL A 928 -7.10 19.24 8.50
N VAL A 929 -5.92 19.40 9.12
CA VAL A 929 -5.35 20.74 9.36
C VAL A 929 -4.94 21.39 8.04
N ASP A 930 -4.30 20.64 7.15
CA ASP A 930 -3.90 21.16 5.82
C ASP A 930 -5.11 21.64 5.02
N ALA A 931 -6.22 20.87 5.05
CA ALA A 931 -7.47 21.24 4.41
C ALA A 931 -8.11 22.49 5.03
N TRP A 932 -8.09 22.61 6.35
CA TRP A 932 -8.59 23.81 7.05
C TRP A 932 -7.77 25.06 6.70
N LEU A 933 -6.44 24.94 6.68
CA LEU A 933 -5.55 26.03 6.30
C LEU A 933 -5.81 26.50 4.86
N ALA A 934 -6.05 25.58 3.93
CA ALA A 934 -6.34 25.89 2.53
C ALA A 934 -7.72 26.54 2.31
N ALA A 935 -8.73 26.18 3.11
CA ALA A 935 -10.11 26.64 2.92
C ALA A 935 -10.44 27.93 3.69
N GLU A 936 -10.02 28.02 4.94
CA GLU A 936 -10.45 29.06 5.89
C GLU A 936 -9.25 29.79 6.51
N GLY A 937 -8.14 29.08 6.74
CA GLY A 937 -6.98 29.60 7.46
C GLY A 937 -6.26 30.76 6.76
N ALA A 938 -6.13 30.75 5.43
CA ALA A 938 -5.44 31.83 4.72
C ALA A 938 -6.15 33.19 4.85
N ALA A 939 -7.49 33.23 4.84
CA ALA A 939 -8.24 34.49 5.00
C ALA A 939 -8.26 34.96 6.46
N GLU A 940 -8.48 34.05 7.41
CA GLU A 940 -8.55 34.40 8.83
C GLU A 940 -7.18 34.72 9.46
N LEU A 941 -6.07 34.18 8.93
CA LEU A 941 -4.71 34.46 9.43
C LEU A 941 -4.08 35.69 8.73
N HIS A 942 -4.32 35.93 7.43
CA HIS A 942 -3.75 37.09 6.73
C HIS A 942 -4.39 38.43 7.06
N GLU A 943 -5.71 38.50 7.33
CA GLU A 943 -6.39 39.76 7.69
C GLU A 943 -5.76 40.45 8.92
N LEU A 944 -5.06 39.72 9.79
CA LEU A 944 -4.38 40.26 10.97
C LEU A 944 -2.93 40.72 10.72
N SER A 945 -2.26 40.15 9.72
CA SER A 945 -0.87 40.49 9.38
C SER A 945 -0.75 41.85 8.68
N ALA A 946 -1.80 42.28 7.97
CA ALA A 946 -1.84 43.56 7.25
C ALA A 946 -2.00 44.77 8.21
N ASP A 947 -2.79 44.63 9.27
CA ASP A 947 -3.03 45.71 10.26
C ASP A 947 -1.81 46.03 11.13
N ALA A 948 -0.80 45.15 11.18
CA ALA A 948 0.45 45.40 11.92
C ALA A 948 1.30 46.53 11.31
N SER A 949 1.00 46.95 10.07
CA SER A 949 1.74 48.01 9.37
C SER A 949 1.16 49.43 9.58
N THR A 950 0.02 49.57 10.26
CA THR A 950 -0.71 50.84 10.39
C THR A 950 -0.96 51.31 11.83
N ASP A 951 -0.53 50.58 12.85
CA ASP A 951 -0.67 51.00 14.26
C ASP A 951 0.47 51.96 14.66
N GLY A 952 0.45 53.13 14.04
CA GLY A 952 1.37 54.22 14.29
C GLY A 952 0.72 55.58 14.08
N GLU A 953 -0.52 55.82 14.55
CA GLU A 953 -1.00 57.16 14.92
C GLU A 953 -2.41 57.17 15.53
N THR A 954 -2.51 57.82 16.70
CA THR A 954 -3.69 58.49 17.30
C THR A 954 -4.91 57.67 17.78
N LEU A 955 -5.01 57.60 19.11
CA LEU A 955 -6.25 57.50 19.88
C LEU A 955 -7.22 58.63 19.51
N SER A 956 -8.42 58.30 19.02
CA SER A 956 -9.63 59.08 19.33
C SER A 956 -10.90 58.22 19.22
N SER A 957 -11.89 58.63 20.00
CA SER A 957 -13.09 57.94 20.42
C SER A 957 -14.18 57.72 19.36
N SER A 958 -15.05 56.75 19.68
CA SER A 958 -16.47 56.57 19.29
C SER A 958 -16.77 55.68 18.07
N GLY A 959 -17.68 54.72 18.28
CA GLY A 959 -18.30 53.95 17.20
C GLY A 959 -18.73 52.54 17.58
N SER A 960 -19.98 52.39 18.02
CA SER A 960 -20.66 51.13 18.29
C SER A 960 -20.60 50.12 17.13
N PHE A 961 -20.18 48.88 17.38
CA PHE A 961 -20.37 47.78 16.44
C PHE A 961 -21.54 46.89 16.87
N SER A 962 -22.60 46.96 16.09
CA SER A 962 -23.83 46.18 16.25
C SER A 962 -23.67 44.77 15.64
N SER A 963 -24.25 43.80 16.33
CA SER A 963 -24.32 42.39 15.97
C SER A 963 -25.09 42.15 14.66
N ARG A 964 -24.40 41.68 13.61
CA ARG A 964 -25.03 40.98 12.48
C ARG A 964 -24.08 39.97 11.85
N ARG A 965 -24.27 38.69 12.17
CA ARG A 965 -24.29 37.53 11.24
C ARG A 965 -24.35 36.23 12.05
N GLY A 966 -25.53 35.94 12.57
CA GLY A 966 -25.93 34.60 12.98
C GLY A 966 -27.31 34.35 12.38
N LYS A 967 -27.38 33.46 11.38
CA LYS A 967 -28.56 32.76 10.81
C LYS A 967 -28.40 32.54 9.30
N SER A 968 -27.76 31.44 8.91
CA SER A 968 -27.99 30.81 7.60
C SER A 968 -27.37 29.40 7.51
N PHE A 969 -27.77 28.45 8.38
CA PHE A 969 -27.32 27.06 8.24
C PHE A 969 -28.35 25.98 8.63
N TRP A 970 -29.66 26.25 8.48
CA TRP A 970 -30.71 25.26 8.79
C TRP A 970 -31.88 25.25 7.79
N ARG A 971 -31.60 25.08 6.50
CA ARG A 971 -32.68 24.90 5.49
C ARG A 971 -32.25 24.06 4.28
N TRP A 972 -31.82 22.82 4.49
CA TRP A 972 -31.78 21.83 3.40
C TRP A 972 -31.84 20.38 3.90
N LEU A 973 -32.87 20.00 4.66
CA LEU A 973 -33.13 18.58 5.00
C LEU A 973 -34.62 18.29 5.30
N SER A 974 -35.53 18.79 4.46
CA SER A 974 -36.92 18.32 4.49
C SER A 974 -37.50 18.27 3.09
N GLY A 975 -37.20 17.18 2.38
CA GLY A 975 -37.91 16.81 1.17
C GLY A 975 -39.37 16.51 1.48
N LYS A 976 -40.26 17.46 1.18
CA LYS A 976 -41.69 17.20 0.95
C LYS A 976 -42.10 17.93 -0.33
N LYS A 977 -42.45 17.12 -1.34
CA LYS A 977 -43.16 17.53 -2.55
C LYS A 977 -44.48 18.19 -2.15
N VAL A 978 -44.75 19.40 -2.63
CA VAL A 978 -46.12 19.86 -2.92
C VAL A 978 -46.09 20.73 -4.18
N VAL A 979 -46.68 20.16 -5.23
CA VAL A 979 -47.47 20.74 -6.33
C VAL A 979 -47.39 22.25 -6.55
N THR A 980 -46.97 22.62 -7.75
CA THR A 980 -47.18 23.92 -8.38
C THR A 980 -48.66 24.10 -8.74
N ASP A 981 -49.25 25.24 -8.34
CA ASP A 981 -50.26 25.90 -9.17
C ASP A 981 -50.23 27.42 -8.96
N SER A 982 -50.06 28.11 -10.10
CA SER A 982 -50.49 29.45 -10.51
C SER A 982 -50.51 30.63 -9.52
N GLY A 983 -49.81 31.71 -9.90
CA GLY A 983 -49.99 33.07 -9.38
C GLY A 983 -48.79 33.95 -9.65
#